data_AF-A0AB35C2R0-F1
#
_entry.id   AF-A0AB35C2R0-F1
#
_cell.length_a   1.000
_cell.length_b   1.000
_cell.length_c   1.000
_cell.angle_alpha   90.00
_cell.angle_beta   90.00
_cell.angle_gamma   90.00
#
_symmetry.space_group_name_H-M   'P 1'
#
loop_
_entity.id
_entity.type
_entity.pdbx_description
1 polymer ?
#
loop_
_entity_poly.entity_id
_entity_poly.type
_entity_poly.pdbx_seq_one_letter_code
_entity_poly.pdbx_strand_id
1 'polypeptide(L)'
;FGQQGDLTLKGQSTFDLAGMKQSVDNLQLGQQGVIDLNQGELTLAQNSASVIEGTLEGNGQSKLNINAGEVRVESSNAGLNATVTLGQNATVNLANTDGLGKGTLAMGQGKNTVNINKGGAFANTLTGDQSNTVNVTQGDVALMADNSGFAGGIQIAQGTGVSATDVKNVGTGVLTVDGELNLANTVKGTLANALTGKGQINLAGSDLTGTGDHDGFTGVMNLDQANWRVVKAQGDQNINYALSGNGTMTVGAAGDIHLNNDTQNQDFTGTFNVQSGHLLLDTKAGYALKEASVNLLPAAKGTVENDLTVGQLSLDNSTLSVTYDPLKNNFNLITATDGIVLTGDNKIEIKDKSLLGHFTAHQNANTDTLLDQQNNITLGELFAAGQTSGHKEGLTLVDAAGDVVSNVNAVKQAIIGQETHGDAFYDYSRLVADDVGIHAGYGLTTLSAHQDQAVIIDSTGTKESNMFVLLTGEGGFTFTGQPAITVSNENNDYTGDSIFNDATVTAGADHVFGDKGALILNGQSTVHLNGHAQTAEALTVSGGSTFALGKGALTLTGDQKNEITGHLTGETGSSVTVEQGSVTVGSSNADLAADISLGKAVNADLTTAEGLGKGQLVLKGGNTVNVNGGGTLANAITGDQTTALNLNQGDTTLTGDNSALSGQITIAKTATANVTAMNNLGSGALGVDGHLTFNDNVNGDLNNGITGAGQITLTDNQINVKGEHSGFTGTLTTGDEATWNVSSDAPYDVNYALSGTGTISVDAKGDIALKNVGAKDFTGNFTVKGGNAQLDQTAFDVLNHASLNLTGGAATVTLDGQHVDNLVIHEGTLSLDPKDPNASNHLKVTDTITLIGDKNAIVVDKNTVDKHVTDASAGQVDQTTSFLDQQEGFVGETLVSGKVVTKDNAGNPIDDFEAIFLRDRDGKIIEAKDVG
;
A
#
# COMPACT_ATOMS: atom_id res chain seq x y z
N PHE A 1 -69.41 -14.09 59.05
CA PHE A 1 -69.18 -14.17 57.60
C PHE A 1 -70.24 -13.35 56.87
N GLY A 2 -69.81 -12.31 56.18
CA GLY A 2 -70.59 -11.32 55.42
C GLY A 2 -69.62 -10.54 54.52
N GLN A 3 -70.08 -9.51 53.79
CA GLN A 3 -69.19 -8.65 52.98
C GLN A 3 -68.47 -7.56 53.80
N GLN A 4 -68.81 -7.42 55.09
CA GLN A 4 -68.31 -6.43 56.06
C GLN A 4 -68.15 -7.11 57.45
N GLY A 5 -67.38 -6.48 58.35
CA GLY A 5 -67.07 -6.93 59.71
C GLY A 5 -65.69 -7.59 59.87
N ASP A 6 -65.17 -7.62 61.11
CA ASP A 6 -63.86 -8.18 61.43
C ASP A 6 -63.86 -9.72 61.46
N LEU A 7 -62.78 -10.33 60.99
CA LEU A 7 -62.49 -11.76 61.15
C LEU A 7 -61.41 -11.94 62.21
N THR A 8 -61.73 -12.67 63.28
CA THR A 8 -60.79 -12.98 64.37
C THR A 8 -60.65 -14.48 64.53
N LEU A 9 -59.44 -15.01 64.37
CA LEU A 9 -59.08 -16.39 64.67
C LEU A 9 -58.21 -16.44 65.93
N LYS A 10 -58.64 -17.21 66.93
CA LYS A 10 -57.90 -17.44 68.18
C LYS A 10 -57.65 -18.94 68.39
N GLY A 11 -56.57 -19.27 69.09
CA GLY A 11 -56.16 -20.66 69.29
C GLY A 11 -55.83 -21.38 67.98
N GLN A 12 -55.92 -22.71 67.97
CA GLN A 12 -55.62 -23.57 66.80
C GLN A 12 -56.75 -23.58 65.75
N SER A 13 -57.28 -22.41 65.41
CA SER A 13 -58.38 -22.28 64.45
C SER A 13 -57.85 -22.23 63.02
N THR A 14 -58.45 -23.01 62.11
CA THR A 14 -58.14 -22.98 60.68
C THR A 14 -59.33 -22.43 59.89
N PHE A 15 -59.07 -21.50 58.98
CA PHE A 15 -60.05 -21.00 58.01
C PHE A 15 -59.54 -21.26 56.59
N ASP A 16 -60.16 -22.25 55.92
CA ASP A 16 -59.87 -22.67 54.55
C ASP A 16 -60.89 -22.04 53.59
N LEU A 17 -60.42 -21.32 52.58
CA LEU A 17 -61.28 -20.70 51.56
C LEU A 17 -61.70 -21.68 50.46
N ALA A 18 -60.98 -22.77 50.23
CA ALA A 18 -61.31 -23.82 49.25
C ALA A 18 -61.81 -23.30 47.88
N GLY A 19 -61.11 -22.32 47.30
CA GLY A 19 -61.45 -21.70 46.01
C GLY A 19 -62.51 -20.59 46.07
N MET A 20 -63.07 -20.29 47.24
CA MET A 20 -64.11 -19.27 47.43
C MET A 20 -63.54 -17.87 47.65
N LYS A 21 -64.39 -16.86 47.48
CA LYS A 21 -64.07 -15.45 47.78
C LYS A 21 -64.67 -15.02 49.10
N GLN A 22 -63.90 -14.33 49.93
CA GLN A 22 -64.35 -13.77 51.20
C GLN A 22 -63.84 -12.32 51.35
N SER A 23 -64.68 -11.43 51.87
CA SER A 23 -64.31 -10.04 52.19
C SER A 23 -64.55 -9.75 53.67
N VAL A 24 -63.62 -9.08 54.33
CA VAL A 24 -63.70 -8.69 55.76
C VAL A 24 -63.18 -7.28 55.95
N ASP A 25 -63.58 -6.57 56.99
CA ASP A 25 -63.09 -5.21 57.26
C ASP A 25 -61.65 -5.22 57.81
N ASN A 26 -61.41 -6.02 58.87
CA ASN A 26 -60.09 -6.25 59.45
C ASN A 26 -59.87 -7.74 59.73
N LEU A 27 -58.60 -8.16 59.78
CA LEU A 27 -58.18 -9.51 60.13
C LEU A 27 -57.33 -9.52 61.41
N GLN A 28 -57.72 -10.32 62.39
CA GLN A 28 -56.92 -10.66 63.57
C GLN A 28 -56.62 -12.17 63.55
N LEU A 29 -55.44 -12.55 63.06
CA LEU A 29 -55.00 -13.95 63.05
C LEU A 29 -54.00 -14.17 64.19
N GLY A 30 -54.43 -14.79 65.29
CA GLY A 30 -53.53 -15.08 66.42
C GLY A 30 -52.47 -16.14 66.10
N GLN A 31 -51.40 -16.20 66.90
CA GLN A 31 -50.18 -17.01 66.66
C GLN A 31 -50.37 -18.48 66.23
N GLN A 32 -51.43 -19.16 66.70
CA GLN A 32 -51.71 -20.57 66.38
C GLN A 32 -52.78 -20.76 65.29
N GLY A 33 -53.34 -19.66 64.78
CA GLY A 33 -54.36 -19.69 63.75
C GLY A 33 -53.74 -19.90 62.37
N VAL A 34 -54.51 -20.52 61.48
CA VAL A 34 -54.14 -20.74 60.07
C VAL A 34 -55.23 -20.18 59.16
N ILE A 35 -54.84 -19.40 58.17
CA ILE A 35 -55.70 -19.13 57.00
C ILE A 35 -55.07 -19.85 55.81
N ASP A 36 -55.78 -20.83 55.27
CA ASP A 36 -55.44 -21.45 54.00
C ASP A 36 -56.28 -20.81 52.90
N LEU A 37 -55.63 -20.08 52.00
CA LEU A 37 -56.31 -19.46 50.88
C LEU A 37 -56.78 -20.50 49.86
N ASN A 38 -56.08 -21.64 49.72
CA ASN A 38 -56.48 -22.77 48.87
C ASN A 38 -57.16 -22.39 47.53
N GLN A 39 -56.47 -21.63 46.67
CA GLN A 39 -56.98 -21.11 45.37
C GLN A 39 -58.11 -20.05 45.47
N GLY A 40 -58.55 -19.71 46.68
CA GLY A 40 -59.54 -18.70 47.00
C GLY A 40 -58.97 -17.28 47.09
N GLU A 41 -59.86 -16.33 47.36
CA GLU A 41 -59.57 -14.89 47.40
C GLU A 41 -60.05 -14.29 48.72
N LEU A 42 -59.12 -13.82 49.56
CA LEU A 42 -59.43 -13.08 50.78
C LEU A 42 -59.19 -11.58 50.53
N THR A 43 -60.23 -10.77 50.69
CA THR A 43 -60.15 -9.31 50.60
C THR A 43 -60.29 -8.70 51.98
N LEU A 44 -59.32 -7.86 52.35
CA LEU A 44 -59.35 -7.04 53.54
C LEU A 44 -59.69 -5.59 53.13
N ALA A 45 -60.89 -5.12 53.49
CA ALA A 45 -61.53 -3.95 52.89
C ALA A 45 -61.16 -2.61 53.55
N GLN A 46 -61.01 -2.57 54.89
CA GLN A 46 -60.73 -1.32 55.62
C GLN A 46 -59.31 -1.28 56.23
N ASN A 47 -58.88 -2.39 56.85
CA ASN A 47 -57.60 -2.57 57.55
C ASN A 47 -57.15 -1.38 58.40
N SER A 48 -58.02 -0.81 59.22
CA SER A 48 -57.57 0.17 60.20
C SER A 48 -56.78 -0.46 61.35
N ALA A 49 -56.83 -1.79 61.51
CA ALA A 49 -56.20 -2.49 62.64
C ALA A 49 -55.75 -3.94 62.37
N SER A 50 -55.56 -4.40 61.13
CA SER A 50 -55.29 -5.83 60.84
C SER A 50 -53.93 -6.31 61.36
N VAL A 51 -53.90 -7.43 62.09
CA VAL A 51 -52.68 -8.07 62.61
C VAL A 51 -52.69 -9.57 62.29
N ILE A 52 -51.59 -10.05 61.71
CA ILE A 52 -51.40 -11.44 61.27
C ILE A 52 -50.20 -12.03 62.03
N GLU A 53 -50.47 -12.69 63.14
CA GLU A 53 -49.47 -13.40 63.97
C GLU A 53 -49.38 -14.91 63.63
N GLY A 54 -50.43 -15.46 63.02
CA GLY A 54 -50.51 -16.88 62.63
C GLY A 54 -50.14 -17.15 61.17
N THR A 55 -50.31 -18.39 60.72
CA THR A 55 -49.83 -18.87 59.41
C THR A 55 -50.79 -18.55 58.27
N LEU A 56 -50.24 -18.02 57.18
CA LEU A 56 -50.91 -17.90 55.88
C LEU A 56 -50.42 -19.00 54.95
N GLU A 57 -51.33 -19.77 54.38
CA GLU A 57 -51.07 -20.80 53.38
C GLU A 57 -51.78 -20.47 52.06
N GLY A 58 -51.23 -20.95 50.95
CA GLY A 58 -51.81 -20.72 49.63
C GLY A 58 -50.85 -21.11 48.50
N ASN A 59 -51.44 -21.50 47.37
CA ASN A 59 -50.74 -21.80 46.11
C ASN A 59 -50.94 -20.70 45.07
N GLY A 60 -50.24 -20.74 43.93
CA GLY A 60 -50.15 -19.64 42.97
C GLY A 60 -51.47 -19.13 42.35
N GLN A 61 -52.60 -19.78 42.59
CA GLN A 61 -53.94 -19.29 42.20
C GLN A 61 -54.64 -18.49 43.31
N SER A 62 -54.10 -18.54 44.53
CA SER A 62 -54.64 -17.90 45.72
C SER A 62 -54.41 -16.39 45.70
N LYS A 63 -55.34 -15.63 46.27
CA LYS A 63 -55.30 -14.16 46.28
C LYS A 63 -55.55 -13.59 47.66
N LEU A 64 -54.75 -12.59 48.03
CA LEU A 64 -54.94 -11.77 49.21
C LEU A 64 -55.00 -10.30 48.79
N ASN A 65 -56.16 -9.66 48.88
CA ASN A 65 -56.30 -8.24 48.55
C ASN A 65 -56.31 -7.40 49.83
N ILE A 66 -55.52 -6.35 49.87
CA ILE A 66 -55.43 -5.38 50.97
C ILE A 66 -55.81 -4.01 50.37
N ASN A 67 -57.07 -3.61 50.51
CA ASN A 67 -57.61 -2.48 49.74
C ASN A 67 -57.12 -1.11 50.20
N ALA A 68 -56.96 -0.92 51.50
CA ALA A 68 -56.51 0.32 52.15
C ALA A 68 -56.08 -0.01 53.59
N GLY A 69 -55.49 0.97 54.30
CA GLY A 69 -55.18 0.85 55.72
C GLY A 69 -53.83 0.17 56.02
N GLU A 70 -53.61 -0.18 57.29
CA GLU A 70 -52.39 -0.80 57.79
C GLU A 70 -52.61 -2.29 58.09
N VAL A 71 -51.72 -3.13 57.57
CA VAL A 71 -51.66 -4.56 57.89
C VAL A 71 -50.29 -4.88 58.47
N ARG A 72 -50.28 -5.42 59.69
CA ARG A 72 -49.05 -5.88 60.36
C ARG A 72 -48.94 -7.39 60.29
N VAL A 73 -47.93 -7.88 59.59
CA VAL A 73 -47.62 -9.32 59.48
C VAL A 73 -46.47 -9.63 60.42
N GLU A 74 -46.79 -10.26 61.54
CA GLU A 74 -45.81 -10.68 62.54
C GLU A 74 -45.25 -12.08 62.29
N SER A 75 -45.98 -12.95 61.58
CA SER A 75 -45.53 -14.31 61.25
C SER A 75 -44.55 -14.37 60.07
N SER A 76 -43.78 -15.44 60.02
CA SER A 76 -43.06 -15.88 58.82
C SER A 76 -43.97 -16.80 58.02
N ASN A 77 -44.12 -16.53 56.72
CA ASN A 77 -45.01 -17.28 55.83
C ASN A 77 -44.30 -17.68 54.53
N ALA A 78 -43.06 -18.16 54.60
CA ALA A 78 -42.27 -18.56 53.43
C ALA A 78 -42.97 -19.58 52.49
N GLY A 79 -43.90 -20.38 53.03
CA GLY A 79 -44.71 -21.34 52.27
C GLY A 79 -45.81 -20.71 51.41
N LEU A 80 -46.24 -19.49 51.73
CA LEU A 80 -47.30 -18.78 51.01
C LEU A 80 -46.85 -18.44 49.58
N ASN A 81 -47.61 -18.88 48.60
CA ASN A 81 -47.43 -18.50 47.21
C ASN A 81 -48.74 -17.94 46.67
N ALA A 82 -49.07 -16.68 46.99
CA ALA A 82 -50.32 -16.05 46.56
C ALA A 82 -50.05 -14.72 45.85
N THR A 83 -50.97 -14.29 44.98
CA THR A 83 -50.97 -12.89 44.53
C THR A 83 -51.55 -12.02 45.65
N VAL A 84 -50.68 -11.19 46.23
CA VAL A 84 -51.06 -10.15 47.19
C VAL A 84 -51.27 -8.85 46.43
N THR A 85 -52.47 -8.28 46.46
CA THR A 85 -52.79 -7.01 45.79
C THR A 85 -52.99 -5.91 46.81
N LEU A 86 -52.22 -4.82 46.72
CA LEU A 86 -52.43 -3.60 47.50
C LEU A 86 -53.29 -2.61 46.71
N GLY A 87 -54.32 -2.07 47.34
CA GLY A 87 -55.23 -1.10 46.76
C GLY A 87 -54.67 0.32 46.78
N GLN A 88 -55.25 1.21 47.57
CA GLN A 88 -54.86 2.62 47.68
C GLN A 88 -54.48 2.98 49.12
N ASN A 89 -53.33 3.64 49.27
CA ASN A 89 -52.73 4.06 50.54
C ASN A 89 -52.62 2.90 51.55
N ALA A 90 -52.40 1.68 51.07
CA ALA A 90 -52.19 0.53 51.92
C ALA A 90 -50.73 0.53 52.44
N THR A 91 -50.58 0.24 53.72
CA THR A 91 -49.27 0.06 54.37
C THR A 91 -49.17 -1.36 54.91
N VAL A 92 -48.13 -2.08 54.51
CA VAL A 92 -47.85 -3.42 55.03
C VAL A 92 -46.56 -3.39 55.84
N ASN A 93 -46.66 -3.78 57.12
CA ASN A 93 -45.53 -3.88 58.04
C ASN A 93 -45.14 -5.33 58.23
N LEU A 94 -43.98 -5.73 57.70
CA LEU A 94 -43.44 -7.08 57.79
C LEU A 94 -42.45 -7.17 58.94
N ALA A 95 -42.79 -7.90 60.00
CA ALA A 95 -41.86 -8.19 61.10
C ALA A 95 -40.87 -9.31 60.73
N ASN A 96 -41.20 -10.14 59.74
CA ASN A 96 -40.31 -11.09 59.09
C ASN A 96 -40.36 -10.85 57.58
N THR A 97 -39.20 -10.88 56.92
CA THR A 97 -39.04 -10.56 55.49
C THR A 97 -39.92 -11.42 54.57
N ASP A 98 -40.16 -12.67 54.97
CA ASP A 98 -40.95 -13.67 54.25
C ASP A 98 -42.42 -13.69 54.69
N GLY A 99 -42.89 -12.64 55.38
CA GLY A 99 -44.25 -12.57 55.93
C GLY A 99 -45.36 -12.67 54.87
N LEU A 100 -45.09 -12.28 53.62
CA LEU A 100 -46.01 -12.46 52.48
C LEU A 100 -45.55 -13.56 51.50
N GLY A 101 -44.61 -14.40 51.93
CA GLY A 101 -44.14 -15.56 51.20
C GLY A 101 -43.34 -15.23 49.93
N LYS A 102 -43.70 -15.86 48.81
CA LYS A 102 -42.94 -15.83 47.55
C LYS A 102 -43.78 -15.55 46.29
N GLY A 103 -45.05 -15.22 46.46
CA GLY A 103 -45.93 -14.88 45.33
C GLY A 103 -45.74 -13.43 44.86
N THR A 104 -46.58 -12.99 43.92
CA THR A 104 -46.56 -11.61 43.42
C THR A 104 -47.15 -10.64 44.45
N LEU A 105 -46.46 -9.55 44.74
CA LEU A 105 -46.97 -8.39 45.47
C LEU A 105 -47.25 -7.25 44.47
N ALA A 106 -48.53 -7.07 44.13
CA ALA A 106 -49.01 -6.12 43.14
C ALA A 106 -49.52 -4.82 43.79
N MET A 107 -48.86 -3.69 43.54
CA MET A 107 -49.10 -2.41 44.22
C MET A 107 -49.76 -1.33 43.36
N GLY A 108 -50.15 -1.63 42.11
CA GLY A 108 -50.98 -0.75 41.28
C GLY A 108 -50.55 0.73 41.23
N GLN A 109 -51.52 1.64 41.15
CA GLN A 109 -51.35 3.11 41.22
C GLN A 109 -51.91 3.65 42.55
N GLY A 110 -51.31 3.24 43.67
CA GLY A 110 -51.97 3.35 44.96
C GLY A 110 -51.26 4.17 46.03
N LYS A 111 -50.04 4.67 45.84
CA LYS A 111 -49.20 5.21 46.93
C LYS A 111 -49.02 4.23 48.10
N ASN A 112 -48.83 2.95 47.77
CA ASN A 112 -48.72 1.90 48.77
C ASN A 112 -47.29 1.84 49.35
N THR A 113 -47.19 1.42 50.62
CA THR A 113 -45.93 1.28 51.34
C THR A 113 -45.75 -0.13 51.89
N VAL A 114 -44.58 -0.72 51.70
CA VAL A 114 -44.20 -2.00 52.31
C VAL A 114 -42.95 -1.79 53.15
N ASN A 115 -43.05 -2.01 54.46
CA ASN A 115 -41.94 -1.88 55.40
C ASN A 115 -41.42 -3.27 55.78
N ILE A 116 -40.14 -3.53 55.49
CA ILE A 116 -39.41 -4.74 55.85
C ILE A 116 -38.57 -4.42 57.08
N ASN A 117 -39.00 -4.92 58.25
CA ASN A 117 -38.44 -4.54 59.55
C ASN A 117 -37.51 -5.60 60.16
N LYS A 118 -37.01 -6.54 59.35
CA LYS A 118 -36.07 -7.59 59.76
C LYS A 118 -35.31 -8.11 58.56
N GLY A 119 -34.09 -8.59 58.79
CA GLY A 119 -33.27 -9.26 57.77
C GLY A 119 -33.79 -10.65 57.38
N GLY A 120 -33.46 -11.07 56.17
CA GLY A 120 -33.92 -12.32 55.57
C GLY A 120 -34.07 -12.26 54.05
N ALA A 121 -34.62 -13.33 53.48
CA ALA A 121 -34.89 -13.43 52.05
C ALA A 121 -36.26 -12.83 51.71
N PHE A 122 -36.29 -11.82 50.83
CA PHE A 122 -37.51 -11.27 50.25
C PHE A 122 -37.73 -11.86 48.85
N ALA A 123 -38.59 -12.89 48.79
CA ALA A 123 -38.80 -13.69 47.59
C ALA A 123 -40.03 -13.26 46.76
N ASN A 124 -40.77 -12.24 47.19
CA ASN A 124 -41.93 -11.76 46.45
C ASN A 124 -41.53 -11.00 45.18
N THR A 125 -42.20 -11.30 44.06
CA THR A 125 -42.13 -10.49 42.83
C THR A 125 -42.94 -9.22 43.00
N LEU A 126 -42.31 -8.07 42.88
CA LEU A 126 -42.94 -6.76 43.00
C LEU A 126 -43.47 -6.27 41.64
N THR A 127 -44.67 -5.70 41.63
CA THR A 127 -45.17 -4.89 40.50
C THR A 127 -45.87 -3.63 41.00
N GLY A 128 -45.78 -2.53 40.27
CA GLY A 128 -46.39 -1.26 40.68
C GLY A 128 -45.73 -0.05 40.04
N ASP A 129 -46.41 1.09 40.08
CA ASP A 129 -45.89 2.35 39.54
C ASP A 129 -45.00 3.13 40.53
N GLN A 130 -44.47 4.25 40.08
CA GLN A 130 -43.61 5.18 40.84
C GLN A 130 -44.24 5.78 42.09
N SER A 131 -45.56 5.63 42.31
CA SER A 131 -46.20 6.14 43.51
C SER A 131 -45.91 5.29 44.76
N ASN A 132 -45.50 4.03 44.56
CA ASN A 132 -45.33 3.05 45.62
C ASN A 132 -43.91 3.07 46.20
N THR A 133 -43.75 2.56 47.43
CA THR A 133 -42.46 2.54 48.13
C THR A 133 -42.27 1.23 48.90
N VAL A 134 -41.07 0.66 48.82
CA VAL A 134 -40.61 -0.43 49.69
C VAL A 134 -39.49 0.12 50.58
N ASN A 135 -39.68 0.08 51.90
CA ASN A 135 -38.70 0.51 52.87
C ASN A 135 -38.04 -0.71 53.53
N VAL A 136 -36.72 -0.81 53.44
CA VAL A 136 -35.90 -1.75 54.22
C VAL A 136 -35.37 -0.98 55.42
N THR A 137 -35.93 -1.25 56.59
CA THR A 137 -35.71 -0.42 57.79
C THR A 137 -34.75 -1.05 58.79
N GLN A 138 -34.60 -2.38 58.80
CA GLN A 138 -33.72 -3.11 59.72
C GLN A 138 -33.19 -4.42 59.13
N GLY A 139 -31.94 -4.76 59.46
CA GLY A 139 -31.29 -6.03 59.13
C GLY A 139 -30.86 -6.17 57.67
N ASP A 140 -30.23 -7.30 57.36
CA ASP A 140 -29.74 -7.61 56.02
C ASP A 140 -30.81 -8.33 55.19
N VAL A 141 -31.28 -7.69 54.12
CA VAL A 141 -32.36 -8.18 53.27
C VAL A 141 -31.84 -8.59 51.90
N ALA A 142 -32.11 -9.83 51.49
CA ALA A 142 -31.82 -10.31 50.14
C ALA A 142 -33.04 -10.16 49.24
N LEU A 143 -32.97 -9.29 48.23
CA LEU A 143 -33.99 -9.19 47.18
C LEU A 143 -33.72 -10.28 46.13
N MET A 144 -34.59 -11.29 46.06
CA MET A 144 -34.33 -12.50 45.26
C MET A 144 -35.12 -12.59 43.96
N ALA A 145 -36.26 -11.89 43.86
CA ALA A 145 -37.18 -12.01 42.73
C ALA A 145 -36.85 -11.05 41.58
N ASP A 146 -37.28 -11.39 40.36
CA ASP A 146 -37.29 -10.44 39.24
C ASP A 146 -38.35 -9.37 39.50
N ASN A 147 -37.90 -8.15 39.81
CA ASN A 147 -38.73 -7.00 40.12
C ASN A 147 -38.73 -5.95 38.99
N SER A 148 -38.36 -6.34 37.76
CA SER A 148 -38.35 -5.44 36.60
C SER A 148 -39.68 -4.73 36.33
N GLY A 149 -40.81 -5.31 36.77
CA GLY A 149 -42.15 -4.73 36.71
C GLY A 149 -42.50 -3.72 37.81
N PHE A 150 -41.55 -3.40 38.71
CA PHE A 150 -41.74 -2.45 39.81
C PHE A 150 -41.01 -1.15 39.55
N ALA A 151 -41.76 -0.07 39.33
CA ALA A 151 -41.26 1.28 39.14
C ALA A 151 -41.31 2.14 40.42
N GLY A 152 -41.80 1.58 41.54
CA GLY A 152 -41.81 2.25 42.83
C GLY A 152 -40.41 2.35 43.46
N GLY A 153 -40.26 3.23 44.44
CA GLY A 153 -38.97 3.46 45.11
C GLY A 153 -38.62 2.33 46.07
N ILE A 154 -37.32 2.02 46.18
CA ILE A 154 -36.77 1.19 47.27
C ILE A 154 -35.88 2.08 48.13
N GLN A 155 -36.18 2.13 49.43
CA GLN A 155 -35.43 2.91 50.41
C GLN A 155 -34.69 1.96 51.36
N ILE A 156 -33.39 2.15 51.49
CA ILE A 156 -32.49 1.37 52.35
C ILE A 156 -32.05 2.28 53.48
N ALA A 157 -32.55 2.02 54.69
CA ALA A 157 -32.28 2.86 55.84
C ALA A 157 -30.82 2.73 56.32
N GLN A 158 -30.34 3.75 57.03
CA GLN A 158 -29.03 3.74 57.66
C GLN A 158 -28.86 2.51 58.60
N GLY A 159 -27.71 1.85 58.51
CA GLY A 159 -27.41 0.65 59.31
C GLY A 159 -28.08 -0.63 58.83
N THR A 160 -28.64 -0.62 57.61
CA THR A 160 -29.23 -1.80 56.96
C THR A 160 -28.47 -2.16 55.69
N GLY A 161 -28.44 -3.45 55.37
CA GLY A 161 -27.87 -3.97 54.13
C GLY A 161 -28.95 -4.56 53.23
N VAL A 162 -28.89 -4.28 51.93
CA VAL A 162 -29.67 -4.99 50.92
C VAL A 162 -28.73 -5.69 49.97
N SER A 163 -28.93 -6.98 49.73
CA SER A 163 -28.19 -7.73 48.71
C SER A 163 -29.06 -8.07 47.51
N ALA A 164 -28.53 -7.90 46.31
CA ALA A 164 -29.18 -8.27 45.05
C ALA A 164 -28.21 -9.06 44.15
N THR A 165 -28.73 -10.07 43.47
CA THR A 165 -27.94 -10.96 42.58
C THR A 165 -28.11 -10.63 41.10
N ASP A 166 -29.00 -9.70 40.77
CA ASP A 166 -29.30 -9.21 39.42
C ASP A 166 -29.84 -7.77 39.55
N VAL A 167 -29.57 -6.90 38.58
CA VAL A 167 -30.13 -5.53 38.53
C VAL A 167 -31.66 -5.53 38.54
N LYS A 168 -32.30 -6.61 38.05
CA LYS A 168 -33.76 -6.75 38.09
C LYS A 168 -34.30 -6.90 39.51
N ASN A 169 -33.49 -7.32 40.49
CA ASN A 169 -33.96 -7.48 41.86
C ASN A 169 -34.32 -6.14 42.53
N VAL A 170 -33.71 -5.03 42.06
CA VAL A 170 -33.94 -3.68 42.61
C VAL A 170 -34.96 -2.86 41.79
N GLY A 171 -35.66 -3.49 40.85
CA GLY A 171 -36.68 -2.84 40.04
C GLY A 171 -36.16 -1.66 39.20
N THR A 172 -37.05 -0.77 38.78
CA THR A 172 -36.74 0.36 37.87
C THR A 172 -36.97 1.74 38.48
N GLY A 173 -37.52 1.80 39.69
CA GLY A 173 -37.77 3.07 40.41
C GLY A 173 -36.53 3.68 41.05
N VAL A 174 -36.73 4.72 41.86
CA VAL A 174 -35.64 5.39 42.59
C VAL A 174 -35.07 4.45 43.67
N LEU A 175 -33.75 4.36 43.74
CA LEU A 175 -33.03 3.72 44.85
C LEU A 175 -32.51 4.79 45.79
N THR A 176 -33.05 4.84 47.01
CA THR A 176 -32.54 5.70 48.09
C THR A 176 -31.70 4.85 49.01
N VAL A 177 -30.38 5.01 48.94
CA VAL A 177 -29.40 4.22 49.68
C VAL A 177 -28.78 5.06 50.78
N ASP A 178 -29.33 4.97 52.00
CA ASP A 178 -28.73 5.55 53.22
C ASP A 178 -27.99 4.49 54.06
N GLY A 179 -28.28 3.21 53.84
CA GLY A 179 -27.52 2.05 54.34
C GLY A 179 -26.55 1.51 53.29
N GLU A 180 -26.60 0.21 53.02
CA GLU A 180 -25.75 -0.47 52.04
C GLU A 180 -26.56 -1.21 50.97
N LEU A 181 -26.21 -1.03 49.70
CA LEU A 181 -26.65 -1.87 48.59
C LEU A 181 -25.47 -2.72 48.10
N ASN A 182 -25.57 -4.03 48.27
CA ASN A 182 -24.56 -5.02 47.91
C ASN A 182 -25.01 -5.78 46.66
N LEU A 183 -24.43 -5.47 45.50
CA LEU A 183 -24.62 -6.29 44.31
C LEU A 183 -23.66 -7.48 44.36
N ALA A 184 -24.16 -8.66 44.01
CA ALA A 184 -23.36 -9.87 43.99
C ALA A 184 -22.20 -9.78 42.99
N ASN A 185 -21.18 -10.59 43.18
CA ASN A 185 -20.09 -10.67 42.22
C ASN A 185 -20.61 -11.16 40.86
N THR A 186 -20.15 -10.55 39.78
CA THR A 186 -20.46 -10.84 38.37
C THR A 186 -21.82 -10.35 37.83
N VAL A 187 -22.54 -9.46 38.52
CA VAL A 187 -23.78 -8.87 37.97
C VAL A 187 -23.44 -8.07 36.70
N LYS A 188 -24.23 -8.26 35.64
CA LYS A 188 -24.06 -7.53 34.38
C LYS A 188 -25.35 -6.87 33.92
N GLY A 189 -25.24 -5.72 33.28
CA GLY A 189 -26.36 -5.08 32.58
C GLY A 189 -26.49 -3.59 32.85
N THR A 190 -27.71 -3.09 32.70
CA THR A 190 -28.03 -1.66 32.85
C THR A 190 -28.74 -1.42 34.17
N LEU A 191 -28.18 -0.55 35.01
CA LEU A 191 -28.85 0.01 36.17
C LEU A 191 -29.55 1.30 35.75
N ALA A 192 -30.85 1.22 35.49
CA ALA A 192 -31.66 2.35 35.01
C ALA A 192 -32.21 3.23 36.15
N ASN A 193 -32.03 2.80 37.40
CA ASN A 193 -32.55 3.47 38.58
C ASN A 193 -31.90 4.83 38.79
N ALA A 194 -32.71 5.82 39.18
CA ALA A 194 -32.16 7.03 39.78
C ALA A 194 -31.59 6.70 41.17
N LEU A 195 -30.42 7.23 41.50
CA LEU A 195 -29.71 6.95 42.75
C LEU A 195 -29.75 8.18 43.65
N THR A 196 -30.10 7.98 44.92
CA THR A 196 -30.12 9.01 45.95
C THR A 196 -29.60 8.47 47.28
N GLY A 197 -29.27 9.35 48.22
CA GLY A 197 -28.85 8.97 49.57
C GLY A 197 -27.35 9.13 49.82
N LYS A 198 -26.93 8.75 51.03
CA LYS A 198 -25.57 8.97 51.55
C LYS A 198 -24.83 7.70 51.98
N GLY A 199 -25.44 6.54 51.75
CA GLY A 199 -24.93 5.23 52.11
C GLY A 199 -23.87 4.72 51.12
N GLN A 200 -23.74 3.40 51.05
CA GLN A 200 -22.72 2.74 50.23
C GLN A 200 -23.37 1.81 49.20
N ILE A 201 -22.88 1.86 47.96
CA ILE A 201 -23.23 0.92 46.90
C ILE A 201 -21.97 0.12 46.54
N ASN A 202 -22.02 -1.18 46.75
CA ASN A 202 -20.93 -2.12 46.50
C ASN A 202 -21.21 -2.90 45.20
N LEU A 203 -20.34 -2.75 44.20
CA LEU A 203 -20.49 -3.42 42.90
C LEU A 203 -19.66 -4.72 42.79
N ALA A 204 -18.60 -4.88 43.60
CA ALA A 204 -17.85 -6.14 43.80
C ALA A 204 -17.72 -7.08 42.57
N GLY A 205 -16.95 -6.74 41.54
CA GLY A 205 -16.77 -7.59 40.35
C GLY A 205 -17.89 -7.52 39.29
N SER A 206 -18.89 -6.66 39.49
CA SER A 206 -19.97 -6.43 38.52
C SER A 206 -19.51 -5.62 37.31
N ASP A 207 -20.24 -5.70 36.20
CA ASP A 207 -20.02 -4.96 34.96
C ASP A 207 -21.31 -4.25 34.53
N LEU A 208 -21.45 -2.99 34.93
CA LEU A 208 -22.71 -2.25 34.90
C LEU A 208 -22.61 -0.94 34.13
N THR A 209 -23.67 -0.63 33.40
CA THR A 209 -23.91 0.70 32.83
C THR A 209 -25.03 1.39 33.58
N GLY A 210 -24.75 2.55 34.15
CA GLY A 210 -25.72 3.40 34.81
C GLY A 210 -26.33 4.41 33.85
N THR A 211 -27.66 4.37 33.70
CA THR A 211 -28.39 5.28 32.81
C THR A 211 -29.41 6.16 33.54
N GLY A 212 -29.58 5.97 34.85
CA GLY A 212 -30.46 6.80 35.67
C GLY A 212 -29.83 8.15 36.04
N ASP A 213 -30.62 8.99 36.70
CA ASP A 213 -30.11 10.21 37.33
C ASP A 213 -29.42 9.84 38.66
N HIS A 214 -28.12 10.09 38.75
CA HIS A 214 -27.31 9.76 39.93
C HIS A 214 -26.88 11.00 40.71
N ASP A 215 -27.32 12.20 40.31
CA ASP A 215 -26.86 13.46 40.93
C ASP A 215 -27.27 13.53 42.41
N GLY A 216 -28.35 12.87 42.80
CA GLY A 216 -28.83 12.81 44.18
C GLY A 216 -28.04 11.86 45.09
N PHE A 217 -27.16 11.01 44.56
CA PHE A 217 -26.35 10.09 45.35
C PHE A 217 -25.02 10.74 45.71
N THR A 218 -24.79 10.89 47.02
CA THR A 218 -23.62 11.59 47.58
C THR A 218 -22.79 10.70 48.52
N GLY A 219 -23.14 9.42 48.60
CA GLY A 219 -22.46 8.41 49.38
C GLY A 219 -21.22 7.85 48.69
N VAL A 220 -20.93 6.57 48.93
CA VAL A 220 -19.75 5.87 48.39
C VAL A 220 -20.16 4.86 47.32
N MET A 221 -19.53 4.94 46.16
CA MET A 221 -19.57 3.94 45.10
C MET A 221 -18.29 3.09 45.17
N ASN A 222 -18.41 1.85 45.62
CA ASN A 222 -17.29 0.93 45.76
C ASN A 222 -17.19 0.01 44.53
N LEU A 223 -16.09 0.16 43.80
CA LEU A 223 -15.78 -0.50 42.55
C LEU A 223 -14.77 -1.65 42.74
N ASP A 224 -14.76 -2.36 43.87
CA ASP A 224 -13.89 -3.53 44.07
C ASP A 224 -13.98 -4.52 42.90
N GLN A 225 -12.94 -4.57 42.07
CA GLN A 225 -12.85 -5.33 40.80
C GLN A 225 -14.01 -5.13 39.81
N ALA A 226 -14.82 -4.07 39.96
CA ALA A 226 -16.04 -3.85 39.18
C ALA A 226 -15.83 -2.85 38.03
N ASN A 227 -16.66 -2.92 36.99
CA ASN A 227 -16.77 -1.89 35.96
C ASN A 227 -18.08 -1.12 36.13
N TRP A 228 -17.97 0.19 36.23
CA TRP A 228 -19.10 1.11 36.28
C TRP A 228 -19.00 2.11 35.14
N ARG A 229 -20.02 2.17 34.28
CA ARG A 229 -20.06 3.04 33.11
C ARG A 229 -21.20 4.04 33.20
N VAL A 230 -20.90 5.34 33.10
CA VAL A 230 -21.90 6.40 33.05
C VAL A 230 -21.60 7.32 31.87
N VAL A 231 -22.43 7.26 30.84
CA VAL A 231 -22.26 8.08 29.62
C VAL A 231 -23.50 8.91 29.37
N LYS A 232 -23.31 10.23 29.34
CA LYS A 232 -24.38 11.21 29.12
C LYS A 232 -24.23 11.83 27.73
N ALA A 233 -25.27 11.69 26.92
CA ALA A 233 -25.25 12.17 25.54
C ALA A 233 -25.34 13.70 25.40
N GLN A 234 -25.78 14.42 26.43
CA GLN A 234 -26.02 15.87 26.41
C GLN A 234 -25.69 16.51 27.76
N GLY A 235 -25.02 17.66 27.73
CA GLY A 235 -24.63 18.43 28.92
C GLY A 235 -23.56 17.77 29.78
N ASP A 236 -23.42 18.29 31.00
CA ASP A 236 -22.35 17.92 31.93
C ASP A 236 -22.71 16.67 32.74
N GLN A 237 -21.68 15.90 33.12
CA GLN A 237 -21.80 14.74 33.99
C GLN A 237 -21.24 15.05 35.38
N ASN A 238 -22.11 15.06 36.38
CA ASN A 238 -21.73 15.22 37.78
C ASN A 238 -21.53 13.85 38.43
N ILE A 239 -20.38 13.65 39.06
CA ILE A 239 -20.09 12.51 39.93
C ILE A 239 -20.05 13.05 41.37
N ASN A 240 -21.21 13.01 42.04
CA ASN A 240 -21.39 13.58 43.38
C ASN A 240 -21.05 12.60 44.51
N TYR A 241 -20.83 11.32 44.18
CA TYR A 241 -20.45 10.26 45.11
C TYR A 241 -18.93 10.08 45.18
N ALA A 242 -18.44 9.62 46.33
CA ALA A 242 -17.05 9.22 46.50
C ALA A 242 -16.80 7.87 45.80
N LEU A 243 -15.61 7.68 45.25
CA LEU A 243 -15.15 6.43 44.64
C LEU A 243 -14.30 5.64 45.63
N SER A 244 -14.35 4.32 45.56
CA SER A 244 -13.43 3.43 46.30
C SER A 244 -13.22 2.13 45.53
N GLY A 245 -12.19 1.38 45.91
CA GLY A 245 -11.86 0.10 45.27
C GLY A 245 -10.89 0.24 44.11
N ASN A 246 -10.66 -0.86 43.39
CA ASN A 246 -9.61 -1.00 42.38
C ASN A 246 -10.13 -1.35 40.97
N GLY A 247 -11.44 -1.23 40.75
CA GLY A 247 -12.08 -1.49 39.45
C GLY A 247 -12.04 -0.29 38.50
N THR A 248 -12.89 -0.33 37.48
CA THR A 248 -12.93 0.68 36.41
C THR A 248 -14.15 1.57 36.52
N MET A 249 -13.94 2.88 36.55
CA MET A 249 -14.96 3.89 36.26
C MET A 249 -14.79 4.35 34.81
N THR A 250 -15.81 4.21 33.97
CA THR A 250 -15.82 4.77 32.61
C THR A 250 -16.88 5.86 32.53
N VAL A 251 -16.44 7.07 32.19
CA VAL A 251 -17.32 8.24 32.10
C VAL A 251 -17.28 8.82 30.69
N GLY A 252 -18.41 9.34 30.24
CA GLY A 252 -18.48 10.14 29.01
C GLY A 252 -19.55 11.23 29.14
N ALA A 253 -19.25 12.42 28.63
CA ALA A 253 -20.21 13.52 28.55
C ALA A 253 -20.08 14.26 27.21
N ALA A 254 -21.10 15.03 26.85
CA ALA A 254 -20.99 16.02 25.77
C ALA A 254 -20.39 17.34 26.26
N GLY A 255 -20.57 17.67 27.54
CA GLY A 255 -19.96 18.82 28.22
C GLY A 255 -18.88 18.40 29.22
N ASP A 256 -18.88 19.06 30.37
CA ASP A 256 -17.88 18.89 31.41
C ASP A 256 -18.17 17.66 32.28
N ILE A 257 -17.12 17.05 32.81
CA ILE A 257 -17.18 15.95 33.77
C ILE A 257 -16.61 16.46 35.09
N HIS A 258 -17.46 16.50 36.11
CA HIS A 258 -17.12 17.00 37.44
C HIS A 258 -17.07 15.87 38.46
N LEU A 259 -16.01 15.84 39.27
CA LEU A 259 -15.95 15.03 40.49
C LEU A 259 -16.21 15.96 41.68
N ASN A 260 -17.44 15.94 42.22
CA ASN A 260 -17.91 16.97 43.14
C ASN A 260 -17.87 16.57 44.62
N ASN A 261 -17.54 15.32 44.94
CA ASN A 261 -17.61 14.82 46.32
C ASN A 261 -16.54 15.49 47.22
N ASP A 262 -16.95 15.91 48.43
CA ASP A 262 -16.09 16.61 49.39
C ASP A 262 -15.23 15.67 50.26
N THR A 263 -15.38 14.35 50.12
CA THR A 263 -14.59 13.36 50.88
C THR A 263 -13.13 13.42 50.44
N GLN A 264 -12.26 13.86 51.34
CA GLN A 264 -10.81 13.90 51.13
C GLN A 264 -10.20 12.50 51.22
N ASN A 265 -9.19 12.23 50.38
CA ASN A 265 -8.47 10.95 50.32
C ASN A 265 -9.43 9.76 50.12
N GLN A 266 -10.06 9.70 48.95
CA GLN A 266 -10.92 8.58 48.61
C GLN A 266 -10.05 7.33 48.33
N ASP A 267 -10.53 6.15 48.72
CA ASP A 267 -9.79 4.88 48.59
C ASP A 267 -9.87 4.27 47.18
N PHE A 268 -9.93 5.11 46.14
CA PHE A 268 -9.99 4.65 44.75
C PHE A 268 -8.58 4.52 44.17
N THR A 269 -8.21 3.28 43.83
CA THR A 269 -6.90 2.89 43.27
C THR A 269 -7.05 2.27 41.86
N GLY A 270 -8.27 2.36 41.32
CA GLY A 270 -8.64 1.73 40.06
C GLY A 270 -8.35 2.58 38.83
N THR A 271 -9.03 2.27 37.73
CA THR A 271 -8.89 2.97 36.46
C THR A 271 -10.06 3.92 36.21
N PHE A 272 -9.78 5.19 35.94
CA PHE A 272 -10.75 6.21 35.53
C PHE A 272 -10.59 6.51 34.04
N ASN A 273 -11.48 5.96 33.22
CA ASN A 273 -11.50 6.16 31.78
C ASN A 273 -12.43 7.30 31.39
N VAL A 274 -11.90 8.31 30.72
CA VAL A 274 -12.69 9.36 30.05
C VAL A 274 -12.88 8.95 28.59
N GLN A 275 -14.06 8.43 28.27
CA GLN A 275 -14.40 8.00 26.91
C GLN A 275 -14.65 9.20 25.98
N SER A 276 -15.28 10.26 26.49
CA SER A 276 -15.62 11.46 25.73
C SER A 276 -15.92 12.62 26.67
N GLY A 277 -15.77 13.85 26.19
CA GLY A 277 -16.08 15.06 26.95
C GLY A 277 -14.86 15.63 27.65
N HIS A 278 -15.11 16.52 28.61
CA HIS A 278 -14.09 17.38 29.19
C HIS A 278 -13.98 17.16 30.71
N LEU A 279 -12.96 16.41 31.15
CA LEU A 279 -12.69 16.18 32.56
C LEU A 279 -12.05 17.42 33.21
N LEU A 280 -12.71 17.98 34.22
CA LEU A 280 -12.11 19.01 35.06
C LEU A 280 -11.27 18.36 36.16
N LEU A 281 -9.97 18.61 36.12
CA LEU A 281 -8.98 18.15 37.09
C LEU A 281 -8.75 19.29 38.09
N ASP A 282 -9.68 19.42 39.03
CA ASP A 282 -9.67 20.40 40.13
C ASP A 282 -9.23 19.76 41.47
N THR A 283 -9.34 20.52 42.56
CA THR A 283 -9.03 20.03 43.91
C THR A 283 -9.82 18.77 44.30
N LYS A 284 -11.09 18.64 43.88
CA LYS A 284 -11.96 17.53 44.25
C LYS A 284 -11.70 16.28 43.41
N ALA A 285 -11.39 16.46 42.12
CA ALA A 285 -10.85 15.39 41.30
C ALA A 285 -9.56 14.81 41.93
N GLY A 286 -8.70 15.68 42.49
CA GLY A 286 -7.52 15.27 43.26
C GLY A 286 -7.82 14.44 44.51
N TYR A 287 -9.01 14.57 45.13
CA TYR A 287 -9.40 13.69 46.24
C TYR A 287 -9.74 12.27 45.79
N ALA A 288 -10.31 12.13 44.59
CA ALA A 288 -10.79 10.86 44.05
C ALA A 288 -9.71 10.10 43.28
N LEU A 289 -8.82 10.82 42.56
CA LEU A 289 -7.93 10.23 41.56
C LEU A 289 -6.49 10.06 42.05
N LYS A 290 -6.19 10.43 43.30
CA LYS A 290 -4.84 10.50 43.86
C LYS A 290 -3.96 9.28 43.61
N GLU A 291 -4.52 8.08 43.74
CA GLU A 291 -3.83 6.80 43.56
C GLU A 291 -4.40 6.03 42.35
N ALA A 292 -5.21 6.67 41.50
CA ALA A 292 -5.90 6.05 40.38
C ALA A 292 -5.17 6.26 39.05
N SER A 293 -5.38 5.35 38.09
CA SER A 293 -4.95 5.53 36.70
C SER A 293 -6.00 6.32 35.92
N VAL A 294 -5.67 7.53 35.46
CA VAL A 294 -6.54 8.39 34.65
C VAL A 294 -6.20 8.23 33.19
N ASN A 295 -7.16 7.80 32.38
CA ASN A 295 -6.98 7.60 30.95
C ASN A 295 -7.88 8.55 30.15
N LEU A 296 -7.25 9.46 29.41
CA LEU A 296 -7.93 10.27 28.41
C LEU A 296 -7.89 9.51 27.08
N LEU A 297 -9.03 8.93 26.70
CA LEU A 297 -9.19 8.16 25.46
C LEU A 297 -9.33 9.11 24.25
N PRO A 298 -9.34 8.61 23.00
CA PRO A 298 -9.37 9.45 21.81
C PRO A 298 -10.49 10.49 21.84
N ALA A 299 -10.15 11.73 21.52
CA ALA A 299 -11.02 12.91 21.56
C ALA A 299 -11.54 13.34 22.95
N ALA A 300 -11.07 12.73 24.05
CA ALA A 300 -11.27 13.26 25.38
C ALA A 300 -10.36 14.46 25.66
N LYS A 301 -10.83 15.37 26.52
CA LYS A 301 -10.05 16.50 27.03
C LYS A 301 -9.98 16.43 28.56
N GLY A 302 -8.83 16.71 29.15
CA GLY A 302 -8.68 16.99 30.58
C GLY A 302 -8.17 18.40 30.79
N THR A 303 -8.71 19.17 31.74
CA THR A 303 -8.18 20.49 32.12
C THR A 303 -7.68 20.48 33.55
N VAL A 304 -6.40 20.77 33.72
CA VAL A 304 -5.74 20.93 35.01
C VAL A 304 -6.03 22.35 35.53
N GLU A 305 -7.00 22.47 36.45
CA GLU A 305 -7.41 23.74 37.06
C GLU A 305 -6.64 24.07 38.35
N ASN A 306 -6.12 23.04 39.02
CA ASN A 306 -5.29 23.15 40.22
C ASN A 306 -4.16 22.12 40.19
N ASP A 307 -3.10 22.38 40.95
CA ASP A 307 -2.09 21.35 41.21
C ASP A 307 -2.75 20.14 41.89
N LEU A 308 -2.50 18.95 41.34
CA LEU A 308 -3.03 17.70 41.90
C LEU A 308 -2.13 16.51 41.56
N THR A 309 -2.38 15.41 42.26
CA THR A 309 -1.69 14.15 42.08
C THR A 309 -2.65 13.09 41.57
N VAL A 310 -2.17 12.22 40.70
CA VAL A 310 -2.82 10.98 40.27
C VAL A 310 -1.84 9.81 40.38
N GLY A 311 -2.36 8.59 40.36
CA GLY A 311 -1.54 7.38 40.23
C GLY A 311 -0.81 7.41 38.90
N GLN A 312 -1.55 7.18 37.80
CA GLN A 312 -1.02 7.23 36.43
C GLN A 312 -1.81 8.20 35.57
N LEU A 313 -1.17 8.81 34.57
CA LEU A 313 -1.83 9.57 33.51
C LEU A 313 -1.57 8.91 32.15
N SER A 314 -2.62 8.52 31.44
CA SER A 314 -2.53 8.04 30.05
C SER A 314 -3.21 9.01 29.09
N LEU A 315 -2.50 9.40 28.04
CA LEU A 315 -3.00 10.22 26.95
C LEU A 315 -3.02 9.40 25.65
N ASP A 316 -4.20 9.22 25.06
CA ASP A 316 -4.39 8.51 23.79
C ASP A 316 -5.14 9.40 22.79
N ASN A 317 -4.44 9.98 21.82
CA ASN A 317 -4.99 10.92 20.83
C ASN A 317 -5.94 11.95 21.47
N SER A 318 -5.47 12.53 22.58
CA SER A 318 -6.28 13.32 23.51
C SER A 318 -5.65 14.69 23.78
N THR A 319 -6.40 15.57 24.44
CA THR A 319 -5.92 16.91 24.80
C THR A 319 -5.83 17.05 26.32
N LEU A 320 -4.67 17.44 26.83
CA LEU A 320 -4.49 17.91 28.20
C LEU A 320 -4.33 19.43 28.19
N SER A 321 -5.32 20.16 28.67
CA SER A 321 -5.24 21.60 28.88
C SER A 321 -4.71 21.91 30.27
N VAL A 322 -3.80 22.88 30.36
CA VAL A 322 -3.15 23.28 31.61
C VAL A 322 -3.36 24.76 31.82
N THR A 323 -4.01 25.09 32.94
CA THR A 323 -4.31 26.49 33.28
C THR A 323 -3.12 27.16 33.95
N TYR A 324 -2.95 28.46 33.74
CA TYR A 324 -1.89 29.25 34.36
C TYR A 324 -2.38 29.87 35.68
N ASP A 325 -1.59 29.75 36.74
CA ASP A 325 -1.84 30.39 38.03
C ASP A 325 -1.00 31.68 38.17
N PRO A 326 -1.61 32.87 38.07
CA PRO A 326 -0.90 34.15 38.18
C PRO A 326 -0.27 34.40 39.56
N LEU A 327 -0.73 33.72 40.62
CA LEU A 327 -0.18 33.88 41.96
C LEU A 327 1.11 33.09 42.14
N LYS A 328 1.20 31.92 41.50
CA LYS A 328 2.41 31.08 41.47
C LYS A 328 3.37 31.50 40.36
N ASN A 329 2.88 32.24 39.37
CA ASN A 329 3.58 32.56 38.13
C ASN A 329 4.08 31.29 37.41
N ASN A 330 3.20 30.28 37.33
CA ASN A 330 3.47 29.01 36.65
C ASN A 330 2.16 28.32 36.21
N PHE A 331 2.24 27.31 35.35
CA PHE A 331 1.13 26.43 35.03
C PHE A 331 0.76 25.54 36.24
N ASN A 332 -0.53 25.25 36.38
CA ASN A 332 -1.00 24.23 37.31
C ASN A 332 -0.52 22.86 36.83
N LEU A 333 -0.10 22.03 37.77
CA LEU A 333 0.62 20.80 37.50
C LEU A 333 -0.18 19.55 37.88
N ILE A 334 -0.34 18.63 36.93
CA ILE A 334 -0.74 17.25 37.24
C ILE A 334 0.51 16.40 37.48
N THR A 335 0.58 15.76 38.65
CA THR A 335 1.68 14.85 39.02
C THR A 335 1.21 13.40 38.98
N ALA A 336 1.73 12.60 38.06
CA ALA A 336 1.46 11.16 37.94
C ALA A 336 2.59 10.36 38.60
N THR A 337 2.29 9.75 39.75
CA THR A 337 3.27 9.07 40.61
C THR A 337 3.78 7.73 40.04
N ASP A 338 2.93 7.02 39.30
CA ASP A 338 3.20 5.78 38.56
C ASP A 338 3.54 6.03 37.08
N GLY A 339 3.73 7.30 36.70
CA GLY A 339 4.19 7.72 35.37
C GLY A 339 3.10 8.16 34.40
N ILE A 340 3.56 8.56 33.21
CA ILE A 340 2.75 9.09 32.11
C ILE A 340 2.91 8.15 30.90
N VAL A 341 1.80 7.71 30.33
CA VAL A 341 1.76 6.84 29.14
C VAL A 341 1.22 7.61 27.94
N LEU A 342 2.00 7.70 26.87
CA LEU A 342 1.65 8.44 25.65
C LEU A 342 1.36 7.47 24.49
N THR A 343 0.19 7.60 23.88
CA THR A 343 -0.21 6.83 22.69
C THR A 343 -0.79 7.76 21.63
N GLY A 344 -0.34 7.64 20.38
CA GLY A 344 -0.79 8.50 19.28
C GLY A 344 -0.41 9.98 19.45
N ASP A 345 -1.08 10.84 18.68
CA ASP A 345 -0.78 12.27 18.60
C ASP A 345 -1.61 13.04 19.64
N ASN A 346 -0.94 13.43 20.73
CA ASN A 346 -1.54 14.11 21.86
C ASN A 346 -1.24 15.62 21.83
N LYS A 347 -2.15 16.40 22.41
CA LYS A 347 -2.03 17.85 22.49
C LYS A 347 -1.91 18.30 23.94
N ILE A 348 -0.97 19.19 24.20
CA ILE A 348 -1.00 20.02 25.40
C ILE A 348 -1.56 21.38 24.98
N GLU A 349 -2.60 21.82 25.66
CA GLU A 349 -3.28 23.08 25.37
C GLU A 349 -2.99 24.10 26.47
N ILE A 350 -2.63 25.31 26.07
CA ILE A 350 -2.55 26.47 26.97
C ILE A 350 -3.51 27.55 26.48
N LYS A 351 -3.87 28.50 27.36
CA LYS A 351 -4.79 29.57 26.98
C LYS A 351 -4.26 30.46 25.86
N ASP A 352 -3.00 30.89 25.96
CA ASP A 352 -2.37 31.81 25.03
C ASP A 352 -0.84 31.73 25.17
N LYS A 353 -0.12 31.93 24.05
CA LYS A 353 1.34 31.84 24.01
C LYS A 353 2.08 32.88 24.86
N SER A 354 1.44 33.99 25.23
CA SER A 354 2.01 35.01 26.15
C SER A 354 2.21 34.50 27.58
N LEU A 355 1.70 33.31 27.90
CA LEU A 355 1.91 32.61 29.17
C LEU A 355 3.20 31.79 29.21
N LEU A 356 3.94 31.76 28.10
CA LEU A 356 5.25 31.12 27.99
C LEU A 356 6.35 32.19 28.01
N GLY A 357 7.58 31.79 28.33
CA GLY A 357 8.74 32.66 28.27
C GLY A 357 8.95 33.51 29.52
N HIS A 358 8.35 33.11 30.64
CA HIS A 358 8.59 33.74 31.94
C HIS A 358 9.97 33.41 32.52
N PHE A 359 10.62 32.35 32.03
CA PHE A 359 12.01 32.03 32.31
C PHE A 359 12.90 32.65 31.22
N THR A 360 13.98 33.33 31.62
CA THR A 360 14.97 33.82 30.67
C THR A 360 15.60 32.62 29.97
N ALA A 361 15.37 32.46 28.67
CA ALA A 361 16.13 31.54 27.85
C ALA A 361 17.61 31.82 28.12
N HIS A 362 18.36 30.81 28.59
CA HIS A 362 19.78 30.98 28.81
C HIS A 362 20.42 31.31 27.47
N GLN A 363 20.80 32.58 27.28
CA GLN A 363 21.61 33.09 26.17
C GLN A 363 23.05 32.57 26.27
N ASN A 364 23.22 31.29 26.59
CA ASN A 364 24.53 30.65 26.53
C ASN A 364 24.82 30.43 25.06
N ALA A 365 25.99 30.89 24.61
CA ALA A 365 26.53 30.50 23.31
C ALA A 365 26.59 28.96 23.29
N ASN A 366 25.67 28.32 22.55
CA ASN A 366 25.59 26.87 22.54
C ASN A 366 26.77 26.32 21.75
N THR A 367 27.60 25.49 22.38
CA THR A 367 28.72 24.80 21.75
C THR A 367 28.36 23.41 21.24
N ASP A 368 27.13 22.93 21.49
CA ASP A 368 26.65 21.65 20.98
C ASP A 368 26.47 21.70 19.45
N THR A 369 26.40 20.53 18.82
CA THR A 369 26.19 20.40 17.38
C THR A 369 24.80 20.90 16.98
N LEU A 370 24.63 21.43 15.75
CA LEU A 370 23.34 21.94 15.26
C LEU A 370 22.16 20.97 15.45
N LEU A 371 22.40 19.66 15.30
CA LEU A 371 21.41 18.61 15.55
C LEU A 371 21.00 18.54 17.02
N ASP A 372 21.94 18.62 17.95
CA ASP A 372 21.65 18.58 19.39
C ASP A 372 21.03 19.90 19.89
N GLN A 373 21.29 21.03 19.23
CA GLN A 373 20.69 22.32 19.61
C GLN A 373 19.16 22.37 19.39
N GLN A 374 18.59 21.44 18.63
CA GLN A 374 17.15 21.31 18.46
C GLN A 374 16.45 20.94 19.79
N ASN A 375 17.20 20.33 20.72
CA ASN A 375 16.74 19.79 22.01
C ASN A 375 17.42 20.48 23.22
N ASN A 376 17.91 21.71 23.03
CA ASN A 376 18.96 22.29 23.86
C ASN A 376 18.55 22.57 25.32
N ILE A 377 17.32 23.04 25.57
CA ILE A 377 16.92 23.49 26.91
C ILE A 377 15.49 23.05 27.23
N THR A 378 15.35 22.23 28.27
CA THR A 378 14.11 22.15 29.06
C THR A 378 13.91 23.49 29.75
N LEU A 379 12.96 24.30 29.26
CA LEU A 379 12.54 25.47 30.02
C LEU A 379 11.70 24.99 31.21
N GLY A 380 11.75 25.71 32.33
CA GLY A 380 11.10 25.32 33.59
C GLY A 380 9.56 25.25 33.56
N GLU A 381 8.94 25.28 32.39
CA GLU A 381 7.50 25.25 32.16
C GLU A 381 7.04 23.78 32.00
N LEU A 382 6.78 23.15 33.15
CA LEU A 382 6.32 21.77 33.28
C LEU A 382 4.79 21.72 33.29
N PHE A 383 4.18 20.94 32.40
CA PHE A 383 2.74 20.81 32.24
C PHE A 383 2.19 19.56 32.94
N ALA A 384 2.96 18.47 32.94
CA ALA A 384 2.67 17.25 33.67
C ALA A 384 3.96 16.66 34.21
N ALA A 385 3.98 16.19 35.47
CA ALA A 385 5.14 15.59 36.12
C ALA A 385 4.96 14.07 36.26
N GLY A 386 6.02 13.31 35.99
CA GLY A 386 6.04 11.84 36.08
C GLY A 386 6.86 11.22 34.96
N GLN A 387 7.40 10.01 35.20
CA GLN A 387 8.20 9.32 34.19
C GLN A 387 7.37 9.03 32.93
N THR A 388 7.82 9.52 31.77
CA THR A 388 7.10 9.33 30.50
C THR A 388 7.50 8.04 29.78
N SER A 389 6.53 7.39 29.15
CA SER A 389 6.70 6.19 28.32
C SER A 389 5.77 6.23 27.09
N GLY A 390 6.03 5.39 26.08
CA GLY A 390 5.22 5.35 24.85
C GLY A 390 5.71 6.28 23.74
N HIS A 391 4.79 6.83 22.94
CA HIS A 391 5.08 7.66 21.77
C HIS A 391 5.38 9.12 22.17
N LYS A 392 6.64 9.38 22.56
CA LYS A 392 7.08 10.68 23.10
C LYS A 392 7.11 11.83 22.08
N GLU A 393 7.26 11.52 20.80
CA GLU A 393 7.38 12.53 19.73
C GLU A 393 6.02 13.03 19.21
N GLY A 394 4.91 12.33 19.49
CA GLY A 394 3.56 12.72 19.08
C GLY A 394 2.93 13.74 20.03
N LEU A 395 3.68 14.77 20.43
CA LEU A 395 3.20 15.83 21.33
C LEU A 395 3.24 17.19 20.64
N THR A 396 2.11 17.89 20.62
CA THR A 396 2.02 19.25 20.08
C THR A 396 1.50 20.23 21.13
N LEU A 397 2.16 21.37 21.25
CA LEU A 397 1.69 22.49 22.07
C LEU A 397 0.78 23.38 21.23
N VAL A 398 -0.45 23.58 21.68
CA VAL A 398 -1.45 24.42 21.01
C VAL A 398 -2.03 25.47 21.95
N ASP A 399 -2.52 26.57 21.38
CA ASP A 399 -3.30 27.55 22.13
C ASP A 399 -4.80 27.19 22.18
N ALA A 400 -5.61 28.04 22.82
CA ALA A 400 -7.05 27.83 22.93
C ALA A 400 -7.82 27.92 21.59
N ALA A 401 -7.21 28.47 20.52
CA ALA A 401 -7.76 28.44 19.17
C ALA A 401 -7.42 27.12 18.44
N GLY A 402 -6.46 26.36 18.98
CA GLY A 402 -5.95 25.13 18.39
C GLY A 402 -4.75 25.34 17.47
N ASP A 403 -4.21 26.57 17.41
CA ASP A 403 -3.04 26.90 16.62
C ASP A 403 -1.76 26.42 17.33
N VAL A 404 -0.77 25.93 16.56
CA VAL A 404 0.52 25.51 17.12
C VAL A 404 1.24 26.71 17.73
N VAL A 405 1.63 26.58 18.99
CA VAL A 405 2.33 27.65 19.70
C VAL A 405 3.75 27.75 19.18
N SER A 406 4.03 28.84 18.48
CA SER A 406 5.33 29.23 17.95
C SER A 406 5.47 30.75 17.97
N ASN A 407 6.66 31.25 17.66
CA ASN A 407 7.00 32.67 17.67
C ASN A 407 6.68 33.32 19.02
N VAL A 408 7.14 32.69 20.11
CA VAL A 408 6.96 33.19 21.48
C VAL A 408 8.09 34.15 21.80
N ASN A 409 9.33 33.68 21.71
CA ASN A 409 10.54 34.45 21.95
C ASN A 409 11.61 34.09 20.91
N ALA A 410 11.29 34.23 19.62
CA ALA A 410 12.22 33.92 18.55
C ALA A 410 13.52 34.72 18.68
N VAL A 411 14.60 34.05 19.07
CA VAL A 411 15.94 34.65 19.18
C VAL A 411 16.74 34.29 17.94
N LYS A 412 17.11 35.32 17.18
CA LYS A 412 18.07 35.22 16.08
C LYS A 412 19.50 35.25 16.62
N GLN A 413 20.33 34.29 16.22
CA GLN A 413 21.77 34.25 16.49
C GLN A 413 22.54 33.88 15.23
N ALA A 414 23.79 34.33 15.12
CA ALA A 414 24.70 33.80 14.10
C ALA A 414 25.08 32.36 14.46
N ILE A 415 25.25 31.50 13.45
CA ILE A 415 25.71 30.12 13.66
C ILE A 415 27.19 30.15 14.08
N ILE A 416 27.51 29.68 15.28
CA ILE A 416 28.88 29.72 15.81
C ILE A 416 29.82 28.89 14.93
N GLY A 417 30.92 29.50 14.50
CA GLY A 417 31.89 28.89 13.57
C GLY A 417 31.45 28.89 12.10
N GLN A 418 30.23 29.34 11.81
CA GLN A 418 29.66 29.47 10.47
C GLN A 418 28.93 30.80 10.30
N GLU A 419 29.41 31.87 10.94
CA GLU A 419 28.68 33.14 11.09
C GLU A 419 28.39 33.82 9.76
N THR A 420 29.19 33.52 8.73
CA THR A 420 28.97 34.02 7.36
C THR A 420 28.00 33.18 6.55
N HIS A 421 27.73 31.92 6.95
CA HIS A 421 26.99 30.95 6.15
C HIS A 421 25.49 30.99 6.40
N GLY A 422 25.06 31.42 7.59
CA GLY A 422 23.64 31.54 7.91
C GLY A 422 23.34 31.99 9.33
N ASP A 423 22.03 32.12 9.58
CA ASP A 423 21.46 32.49 10.86
C ASP A 423 20.68 31.32 11.48
N ALA A 424 20.76 31.18 12.80
CA ALA A 424 19.98 30.25 13.61
C ALA A 424 18.88 30.99 14.36
N PHE A 425 17.68 30.42 14.35
CA PHE A 425 16.55 30.92 15.14
C PHE A 425 16.20 29.90 16.21
N TYR A 426 16.10 30.37 17.45
CA TYR A 426 15.70 29.57 18.59
C TYR A 426 14.36 30.03 19.11
N ASP A 427 13.48 29.09 19.39
CA ASP A 427 12.18 29.37 19.99
C ASP A 427 11.67 28.11 20.70
N TYR A 428 10.43 28.17 21.20
CA TYR A 428 9.68 26.99 21.59
C TYR A 428 9.48 26.10 20.37
N SER A 429 10.27 25.03 20.30
CA SER A 429 10.36 24.16 19.13
C SER A 429 9.40 22.99 19.21
N ARG A 430 9.19 22.45 20.42
CA ARG A 430 8.36 21.27 20.67
C ARG A 430 8.07 21.09 22.16
N LEU A 431 7.22 20.12 22.46
CA LEU A 431 7.15 19.54 23.80
C LEU A 431 8.23 18.47 23.96
N VAL A 432 8.77 18.35 25.16
CA VAL A 432 9.71 17.31 25.54
C VAL A 432 9.04 16.44 26.59
N ALA A 433 9.08 15.12 26.34
CA ALA A 433 8.64 14.10 27.28
C ALA A 433 9.84 13.28 27.74
N ASP A 434 10.22 13.41 29.01
CA ASP A 434 11.38 12.73 29.59
C ASP A 434 11.05 12.06 30.93
N ASP A 435 12.07 11.76 31.75
CA ASP A 435 11.88 11.16 33.08
C ASP A 435 11.29 12.14 34.11
N VAL A 436 11.30 13.46 33.83
CA VAL A 436 10.70 14.49 34.68
C VAL A 436 9.22 14.66 34.35
N GLY A 437 8.86 14.66 33.06
CA GLY A 437 7.47 14.78 32.62
C GLY A 437 7.33 15.41 31.24
N ILE A 438 6.18 16.05 30.99
CA ILE A 438 5.89 16.79 29.76
C ILE A 438 6.11 18.28 30.03
N HIS A 439 7.05 18.89 29.32
CA HIS A 439 7.41 20.29 29.50
C HIS A 439 7.71 20.97 28.16
N ALA A 440 7.76 22.29 28.18
CA ALA A 440 8.09 23.09 27.02
C ALA A 440 9.59 22.97 26.67
N GLY A 441 9.89 22.51 25.46
CA GLY A 441 11.24 22.48 24.90
C GLY A 441 11.56 23.78 24.18
N TYR A 442 12.77 24.29 24.41
CA TYR A 442 13.30 25.44 23.69
C TYR A 442 14.61 25.06 23.01
N GLY A 443 14.67 25.33 21.71
CA GLY A 443 15.77 24.87 20.88
C GLY A 443 15.76 25.55 19.52
N LEU A 444 16.67 25.10 18.67
CA LEU A 444 16.75 25.51 17.29
C LEU A 444 15.43 25.15 16.58
N THR A 445 14.85 26.10 15.85
CA THR A 445 13.61 25.92 15.06
C THR A 445 13.81 26.18 13.58
N THR A 446 14.78 27.04 13.23
CA THR A 446 15.05 27.41 11.83
C THR A 446 16.53 27.67 11.62
N LEU A 447 17.05 27.18 10.50
CA LEU A 447 18.34 27.57 9.96
C LEU A 447 18.12 28.27 8.62
N SER A 448 18.58 29.52 8.51
CA SER A 448 18.49 30.31 7.29
C SER A 448 19.88 30.46 6.66
N ALA A 449 20.11 29.82 5.52
CA ALA A 449 21.36 29.89 4.78
C ALA A 449 21.45 31.20 3.97
N HIS A 450 22.59 31.88 4.07
CA HIS A 450 22.86 33.10 3.31
C HIS A 450 23.10 32.79 1.83
N GLN A 451 22.78 33.76 0.97
CA GLN A 451 23.06 33.70 -0.46
C GLN A 451 24.52 33.31 -0.74
N ASP A 452 24.72 32.42 -1.72
CA ASP A 452 26.02 31.90 -2.14
C ASP A 452 26.84 31.20 -1.04
N GLN A 453 26.20 30.76 0.05
CA GLN A 453 26.81 30.00 1.14
C GLN A 453 26.06 28.69 1.38
N ALA A 454 26.69 27.74 2.08
CA ALA A 454 26.05 26.51 2.51
C ALA A 454 26.27 26.26 4.01
N VAL A 455 25.19 26.11 4.79
CA VAL A 455 25.30 25.78 6.22
C VAL A 455 25.67 24.31 6.37
N ILE A 456 26.73 24.03 7.14
CA ILE A 456 27.25 22.69 7.40
C ILE A 456 26.51 22.07 8.59
N ILE A 457 25.84 20.95 8.34
CA ILE A 457 25.23 20.06 9.33
C ILE A 457 26.17 18.85 9.52
N ASP A 458 26.93 18.85 10.62
CA ASP A 458 27.85 17.76 10.97
C ASP A 458 27.21 16.85 12.04
N SER A 459 26.99 15.58 11.71
CA SER A 459 26.47 14.57 12.64
C SER A 459 27.55 13.89 13.49
N THR A 460 28.81 14.26 13.36
CA THR A 460 29.89 13.66 14.15
C THR A 460 29.71 13.89 15.65
N GLY A 461 29.46 12.80 16.38
CA GLY A 461 29.34 12.83 17.84
C GLY A 461 28.00 13.38 18.36
N THR A 462 27.00 13.51 17.50
CA THR A 462 25.65 13.96 17.90
C THR A 462 24.89 12.88 18.64
N LYS A 463 23.95 13.29 19.49
CA LYS A 463 22.97 12.40 20.14
C LYS A 463 21.68 12.34 19.33
N GLU A 464 21.34 13.44 18.67
CA GLU A 464 20.22 13.54 17.74
C GLU A 464 20.65 13.11 16.32
N SER A 465 19.76 12.39 15.63
CA SER A 465 19.93 11.96 14.24
C SER A 465 18.83 12.48 13.32
N ASN A 466 17.77 13.07 13.88
CA ASN A 466 16.65 13.62 13.13
C ASN A 466 16.74 15.15 13.08
N MET A 467 16.71 15.69 11.87
CA MET A 467 16.68 17.12 11.59
C MET A 467 15.23 17.53 11.26
N PHE A 468 14.55 18.11 12.24
CA PHE A 468 13.15 18.53 12.13
C PHE A 468 12.98 20.06 12.02
N VAL A 469 14.06 20.83 12.18
CA VAL A 469 14.02 22.29 12.00
C VAL A 469 13.78 22.67 10.55
N LEU A 470 13.20 23.86 10.36
CA LEU A 470 13.01 24.45 9.04
C LEU A 470 14.38 24.85 8.45
N LEU A 471 14.73 24.29 7.30
CA LEU A 471 15.87 24.70 6.49
C LEU A 471 15.38 25.69 5.44
N THR A 472 15.86 26.94 5.49
CA THR A 472 15.39 28.04 4.63
C THR A 472 16.55 28.91 4.14
N GLY A 473 16.25 29.90 3.30
CA GLY A 473 17.21 30.90 2.81
C GLY A 473 17.63 30.72 1.36
N GLU A 474 18.33 31.71 0.81
CA GLU A 474 18.80 31.67 -0.58
C GLU A 474 19.99 30.74 -0.78
N GLY A 475 20.71 30.40 0.30
CA GLY A 475 21.84 29.47 0.31
C GLY A 475 21.46 28.00 0.37
N GLY A 476 22.48 27.14 0.44
CA GLY A 476 22.36 25.68 0.49
C GLY A 476 22.70 25.06 1.85
N PHE A 477 22.77 23.74 1.88
CA PHE A 477 23.12 22.97 3.08
C PHE A 477 24.11 21.87 2.74
N THR A 478 25.12 21.69 3.59
CA THR A 478 26.11 20.60 3.49
C THR A 478 25.94 19.62 4.63
N PHE A 479 25.63 18.36 4.33
CA PHE A 479 25.53 17.27 5.30
C PHE A 479 26.85 16.48 5.34
N THR A 480 27.41 16.28 6.54
CA THR A 480 28.67 15.56 6.75
C THR A 480 28.63 14.73 8.04
N GLY A 481 29.47 13.71 8.14
CA GLY A 481 29.69 12.97 9.40
C GLY A 481 28.83 11.72 9.57
N GLN A 482 28.92 11.15 10.78
CA GLN A 482 28.21 9.95 11.22
C GLN A 482 27.78 10.11 12.69
N PRO A 483 26.56 9.68 13.09
CA PRO A 483 25.67 8.72 12.40
C PRO A 483 24.82 9.33 11.26
N ALA A 484 23.99 8.49 10.62
CA ALA A 484 23.09 8.90 9.55
C ALA A 484 22.08 9.96 10.01
N ILE A 485 21.73 10.89 9.13
CA ILE A 485 20.80 11.99 9.38
C ILE A 485 19.47 11.70 8.69
N THR A 486 18.35 11.85 9.38
CA THR A 486 17.02 11.89 8.76
C THR A 486 16.54 13.34 8.69
N VAL A 487 16.24 13.87 7.51
CA VAL A 487 15.67 15.22 7.35
C VAL A 487 14.17 15.08 7.12
N SER A 488 13.34 15.63 8.02
CA SER A 488 11.91 15.31 8.06
C SER A 488 10.97 16.52 7.94
N ASN A 489 11.49 17.73 7.84
CA ASN A 489 10.63 18.91 7.69
C ASN A 489 10.24 19.13 6.22
N GLU A 490 8.97 18.86 5.91
CA GLU A 490 8.39 19.02 4.56
C GLU A 490 8.30 20.47 4.06
N ASN A 491 8.52 21.46 4.95
CA ASN A 491 8.43 22.88 4.61
C ASN A 491 9.80 23.49 4.28
N ASN A 492 10.86 22.69 4.15
CA ASN A 492 12.17 23.18 3.76
C ASN A 492 12.09 23.87 2.39
N ASP A 493 12.45 25.15 2.33
CA ASP A 493 12.21 26.03 1.16
C ASP A 493 13.49 26.73 0.65
N TYR A 494 14.65 26.27 1.12
CA TYR A 494 15.92 26.83 0.68
C TYR A 494 16.19 26.57 -0.81
N THR A 495 16.93 27.48 -1.44
CA THR A 495 17.12 27.45 -2.91
C THR A 495 18.53 27.12 -3.38
N GLY A 496 19.51 27.06 -2.49
CA GLY A 496 20.88 26.65 -2.83
C GLY A 496 21.09 25.14 -2.80
N ASP A 497 22.29 24.70 -3.17
CA ASP A 497 22.61 23.29 -3.34
C ASP A 497 22.55 22.48 -2.04
N SER A 498 22.12 21.23 -2.17
CA SER A 498 22.21 20.20 -1.12
C SER A 498 23.46 19.36 -1.36
N ILE A 499 24.48 19.57 -0.53
CA ILE A 499 25.78 18.90 -0.65
C ILE A 499 25.86 17.80 0.41
N PHE A 500 26.24 16.60 -0.01
CA PHE A 500 26.47 15.46 0.88
C PHE A 500 27.95 15.09 0.80
N ASN A 501 28.66 15.14 1.92
CA ASN A 501 30.10 14.92 1.97
C ASN A 501 30.44 13.87 3.04
N ASP A 502 30.71 12.63 2.59
CA ASP A 502 30.93 11.48 3.47
C ASP A 502 29.80 11.24 4.49
N ALA A 503 28.55 11.50 4.09
CA ALA A 503 27.36 11.40 4.95
C ALA A 503 26.36 10.36 4.44
N THR A 504 25.59 9.78 5.37
CA THR A 504 24.36 9.05 5.04
C THR A 504 23.17 9.90 5.44
N VAL A 505 22.31 10.24 4.48
CA VAL A 505 21.13 11.08 4.71
C VAL A 505 19.88 10.42 4.15
N THR A 506 18.80 10.43 4.93
CA THR A 506 17.51 9.84 4.59
C THR A 506 16.43 10.91 4.58
N ALA A 507 15.61 10.94 3.54
CA ALA A 507 14.41 11.76 3.50
C ALA A 507 13.33 11.14 4.41
N GLY A 508 12.79 11.96 5.31
CA GLY A 508 11.64 11.63 6.16
C GLY A 508 10.32 12.22 5.68
N ALA A 509 10.36 13.06 4.63
CA ALA A 509 9.20 13.65 3.98
C ALA A 509 9.53 13.99 2.52
N ASP A 510 8.54 14.45 1.75
CA ASP A 510 8.74 14.94 0.39
C ASP A 510 9.47 16.30 0.39
N HIS A 511 10.29 16.54 -0.63
CA HIS A 511 10.96 17.83 -0.90
C HIS A 511 11.89 18.34 0.21
N VAL A 512 12.40 17.47 1.07
CA VAL A 512 13.24 17.86 2.21
C VAL A 512 14.61 18.42 1.86
N PHE A 513 15.12 18.19 0.64
CA PHE A 513 16.44 18.65 0.18
C PHE A 513 16.38 19.95 -0.64
N GLY A 514 15.46 20.85 -0.27
CA GLY A 514 15.30 22.18 -0.83
C GLY A 514 14.29 22.25 -1.98
N ASP A 515 13.82 23.46 -2.25
CA ASP A 515 12.89 23.80 -3.33
C ASP A 515 13.60 23.90 -4.70
N LYS A 516 14.89 24.25 -4.68
CA LYS A 516 15.76 24.42 -5.83
C LYS A 516 17.19 23.94 -5.51
N GLY A 517 18.11 24.15 -6.44
CA GLY A 517 19.51 23.79 -6.30
C GLY A 517 19.80 22.36 -6.75
N ALA A 518 21.09 22.03 -6.83
CA ALA A 518 21.56 20.70 -7.19
C ALA A 518 21.68 19.78 -5.96
N LEU A 519 21.52 18.48 -6.19
CA LEU A 519 21.91 17.44 -5.24
C LEU A 519 23.32 16.96 -5.59
N ILE A 520 24.28 17.17 -4.68
CA ILE A 520 25.70 16.91 -4.94
C ILE A 520 26.25 15.92 -3.91
N LEU A 521 26.49 14.67 -4.31
CA LEU A 521 27.01 13.61 -3.45
C LEU A 521 28.51 13.39 -3.69
N ASN A 522 29.32 13.78 -2.71
CA ASN A 522 30.78 13.67 -2.70
C ASN A 522 31.27 12.56 -1.75
N GLY A 523 32.50 12.07 -1.98
CA GLY A 523 33.13 11.09 -1.12
C GLY A 523 32.39 9.75 -1.09
N GLN A 524 32.10 9.25 0.12
CA GLN A 524 31.34 8.03 0.41
C GLN A 524 29.92 8.37 0.89
N SER A 525 29.21 9.22 0.15
CA SER A 525 27.88 9.67 0.56
C SER A 525 26.77 8.74 0.10
N THR A 526 25.74 8.57 0.91
CA THR A 526 24.51 7.86 0.53
C THR A 526 23.29 8.71 0.84
N VAL A 527 22.43 8.94 -0.16
CA VAL A 527 21.15 9.62 0.02
C VAL A 527 20.02 8.62 -0.25
N HIS A 528 19.11 8.46 0.71
CA HIS A 528 17.91 7.63 0.57
C HIS A 528 16.67 8.50 0.46
N LEU A 529 15.91 8.40 -0.64
CA LEU A 529 14.59 9.03 -0.73
C LEU A 529 13.52 8.26 0.07
N ASN A 530 13.75 6.98 0.36
CA ASN A 530 12.88 6.17 1.25
C ASN A 530 11.37 6.19 0.89
N GLY A 531 11.03 6.32 -0.39
CA GLY A 531 9.63 6.38 -0.85
C GLY A 531 9.09 7.80 -1.06
N HIS A 532 9.87 8.84 -0.76
CA HIS A 532 9.48 10.24 -0.91
C HIS A 532 9.82 10.82 -2.28
N ALA A 533 9.15 11.92 -2.62
CA ALA A 533 9.42 12.71 -3.82
C ALA A 533 10.50 13.78 -3.54
N GLN A 534 11.34 14.06 -4.54
CA GLN A 534 12.28 15.19 -4.51
C GLN A 534 12.33 15.86 -5.88
N THR A 535 12.36 17.20 -5.87
CA THR A 535 12.65 18.03 -7.05
C THR A 535 14.01 18.70 -6.86
N ALA A 536 14.84 18.75 -7.89
CA ALA A 536 16.11 19.46 -7.88
C ALA A 536 16.45 20.00 -9.27
N GLU A 537 17.40 20.92 -9.38
CA GLU A 537 17.84 21.43 -10.68
C GLU A 537 18.81 20.48 -11.37
N ALA A 538 19.66 19.79 -10.61
CA ALA A 538 20.64 18.84 -11.12
C ALA A 538 20.99 17.75 -10.11
N LEU A 539 21.56 16.64 -10.58
CA LEU A 539 22.10 15.57 -9.75
C LEU A 539 23.57 15.29 -10.11
N THR A 540 24.45 15.32 -9.11
CA THR A 540 25.83 14.85 -9.20
C THR A 540 26.08 13.74 -8.18
N VAL A 541 26.54 12.57 -8.64
CA VAL A 541 26.89 11.42 -7.79
C VAL A 541 28.32 10.99 -8.10
N SER A 542 29.23 11.18 -7.14
CA SER A 542 30.64 10.79 -7.23
C SER A 542 30.83 9.27 -7.18
N GLY A 543 31.96 8.74 -7.69
CA GLY A 543 32.21 7.29 -7.82
C GLY A 543 32.25 6.43 -6.54
N GLY A 544 32.16 7.03 -5.34
CA GLY A 544 31.97 6.32 -4.07
C GLY A 544 30.57 6.50 -3.46
N SER A 545 29.75 7.33 -4.09
CA SER A 545 28.44 7.72 -3.57
C SER A 545 27.31 6.87 -4.15
N THR A 546 26.21 6.80 -3.42
CA THR A 546 24.96 6.14 -3.87
C THR A 546 23.78 7.07 -3.70
N PHE A 547 22.99 7.23 -4.76
CA PHE A 547 21.66 7.84 -4.70
C PHE A 547 20.61 6.72 -4.77
N ALA A 548 19.91 6.51 -3.65
CA ALA A 548 18.95 5.44 -3.47
C ALA A 548 17.51 5.98 -3.50
N LEU A 549 16.80 5.67 -4.58
CA LEU A 549 15.40 6.08 -4.78
C LEU A 549 14.45 5.33 -3.85
N GLY A 550 14.75 4.08 -3.51
CA GLY A 550 13.76 3.18 -2.88
C GLY A 550 12.54 3.05 -3.79
N LYS A 551 11.37 3.47 -3.33
CA LYS A 551 10.13 3.64 -4.13
C LYS A 551 9.78 5.10 -4.44
N GLY A 552 10.71 6.01 -4.18
CA GLY A 552 10.52 7.45 -4.34
C GLY A 552 10.62 7.92 -5.79
N ALA A 553 10.46 9.23 -5.98
CA ALA A 553 10.50 9.89 -7.28
C ALA A 553 11.46 11.07 -7.27
N LEU A 554 12.36 11.13 -8.27
CA LEU A 554 13.26 12.27 -8.48
C LEU A 554 12.88 13.02 -9.75
N THR A 555 12.71 14.34 -9.66
CA THR A 555 12.48 15.22 -10.82
C THR A 555 13.61 16.25 -10.93
N LEU A 556 14.30 16.25 -12.07
CA LEU A 556 15.41 17.13 -12.39
C LEU A 556 14.96 18.16 -13.43
N THR A 557 14.90 19.44 -13.03
CA THR A 557 14.24 20.52 -13.79
C THR A 557 15.22 21.47 -14.49
N GLY A 558 16.49 21.50 -14.06
CA GLY A 558 17.49 22.42 -14.57
C GLY A 558 18.04 22.02 -15.95
N ASP A 559 18.41 23.01 -16.76
CA ASP A 559 19.13 22.79 -18.04
C ASP A 559 20.63 22.59 -17.81
N GLN A 560 20.97 21.73 -16.84
CA GLN A 560 22.34 21.47 -16.41
C GLN A 560 22.76 20.05 -16.77
N LYS A 561 24.06 19.79 -16.65
CA LYS A 561 24.60 18.42 -16.77
C LYS A 561 24.33 17.68 -15.45
N ASN A 562 23.71 16.51 -15.55
CA ASN A 562 23.59 15.54 -14.47
C ASN A 562 24.74 14.54 -14.61
N GLU A 563 25.56 14.36 -13.58
CA GLU A 563 26.79 13.57 -13.65
C GLU A 563 26.81 12.46 -12.59
N ILE A 564 26.66 11.22 -13.05
CA ILE A 564 26.40 10.07 -12.19
C ILE A 564 27.50 9.05 -12.39
N THR A 565 28.63 9.27 -11.71
CA THR A 565 29.77 8.35 -11.71
C THR A 565 29.66 7.29 -10.61
N GLY A 566 28.91 7.58 -9.54
CA GLY A 566 28.51 6.62 -8.51
C GLY A 566 27.22 5.88 -8.84
N HIS A 567 26.63 5.21 -7.86
CA HIS A 567 25.52 4.29 -8.08
C HIS A 567 24.14 4.95 -7.98
N LEU A 568 23.22 4.52 -8.84
CA LEU A 568 21.79 4.72 -8.69
C LEU A 568 21.14 3.40 -8.31
N THR A 569 20.31 3.41 -7.27
CA THR A 569 19.52 2.23 -6.88
C THR A 569 18.05 2.61 -6.73
N GLY A 570 17.15 1.69 -7.07
CA GLY A 570 15.71 1.94 -7.05
C GLY A 570 14.93 0.67 -7.35
N GLU A 571 13.79 0.52 -6.67
CA GLU A 571 12.88 -0.62 -6.82
C GLU A 571 11.82 -0.34 -7.89
N THR A 572 11.10 -1.38 -8.33
CA THR A 572 9.92 -1.20 -9.16
C THR A 572 8.91 -0.27 -8.47
N GLY A 573 8.46 0.76 -9.19
CA GLY A 573 7.59 1.82 -8.68
C GLY A 573 8.32 3.13 -8.36
N SER A 574 9.66 3.14 -8.36
CA SER A 574 10.44 4.38 -8.35
C SER A 574 10.55 5.02 -9.74
N SER A 575 10.85 6.31 -9.78
CA SER A 575 11.01 7.03 -11.05
C SER A 575 12.05 8.15 -11.01
N VAL A 576 12.65 8.42 -12.17
CA VAL A 576 13.53 9.57 -12.42
C VAL A 576 13.05 10.30 -13.66
N THR A 577 12.74 11.59 -13.51
CA THR A 577 12.42 12.47 -14.65
C THR A 577 13.51 13.50 -14.84
N VAL A 578 14.03 13.63 -16.05
CA VAL A 578 14.96 14.69 -16.46
C VAL A 578 14.26 15.55 -17.49
N GLU A 579 13.83 16.75 -17.11
CA GLU A 579 13.00 17.59 -17.97
C GLU A 579 13.79 18.19 -19.14
N GLN A 580 15.06 18.56 -18.89
CA GLN A 580 15.97 19.22 -19.83
C GLN A 580 17.44 19.01 -19.39
N GLY A 581 18.39 19.57 -20.14
CA GLY A 581 19.82 19.36 -19.88
C GLY A 581 20.38 18.05 -20.45
N SER A 582 21.37 17.49 -19.76
CA SER A 582 22.04 16.25 -20.18
C SER A 582 22.27 15.31 -19.01
N VAL A 583 22.47 14.03 -19.29
CA VAL A 583 22.74 12.99 -18.30
C VAL A 583 24.00 12.24 -18.72
N THR A 584 25.00 12.16 -17.85
CA THR A 584 26.16 11.30 -18.03
C THR A 584 26.16 10.26 -16.92
N VAL A 585 26.15 8.97 -17.29
CA VAL A 585 26.24 7.86 -16.35
C VAL A 585 27.54 7.10 -16.55
N GLY A 586 28.43 7.22 -15.58
CA GLY A 586 29.74 6.56 -15.53
C GLY A 586 29.69 5.15 -14.94
N SER A 587 28.68 4.84 -14.13
CA SER A 587 28.51 3.57 -13.44
C SER A 587 27.65 2.58 -14.21
N SER A 588 27.74 1.30 -13.82
CA SER A 588 26.77 0.28 -14.20
C SER A 588 25.69 0.22 -13.11
N ASN A 589 24.41 0.32 -13.50
CA ASN A 589 23.26 0.31 -12.60
C ASN A 589 22.28 -0.81 -12.96
N ALA A 590 22.78 -2.01 -13.26
CA ALA A 590 21.99 -3.14 -13.77
C ALA A 590 20.75 -3.51 -12.94
N ASP A 591 20.79 -3.29 -11.63
CA ASP A 591 19.68 -3.58 -10.72
C ASP A 591 18.64 -2.47 -10.58
N LEU A 592 18.93 -1.26 -11.08
CA LEU A 592 18.02 -0.12 -11.04
C LEU A 592 16.74 -0.44 -11.83
N ALA A 593 15.62 -0.59 -11.12
CA ALA A 593 14.31 -0.91 -11.69
C ALA A 593 13.39 0.32 -11.82
N ALA A 594 13.96 1.53 -11.70
CA ALA A 594 13.23 2.78 -11.79
C ALA A 594 12.81 3.10 -13.24
N ASP A 595 11.62 3.67 -13.40
CA ASP A 595 11.20 4.21 -14.70
C ASP A 595 11.88 5.56 -14.93
N ILE A 596 12.53 5.71 -16.09
CA ILE A 596 13.30 6.89 -16.45
C ILE A 596 12.60 7.62 -17.60
N SER A 597 12.26 8.88 -17.37
CA SER A 597 11.66 9.76 -18.38
C SER A 597 12.62 10.89 -18.73
N LEU A 598 13.10 10.90 -19.97
CA LEU A 598 13.82 12.03 -20.55
C LEU A 598 12.84 12.95 -21.26
N GLY A 599 12.96 14.25 -20.98
CA GLY A 599 12.16 15.32 -21.55
C GLY A 599 12.44 15.52 -23.04
N LYS A 600 12.49 16.78 -23.48
CA LYS A 600 12.72 17.09 -24.90
C LYS A 600 14.20 17.41 -25.12
N ALA A 601 14.80 16.77 -26.12
CA ALA A 601 16.18 17.01 -26.54
C ALA A 601 17.24 16.81 -25.45
N VAL A 602 17.01 15.89 -24.52
CA VAL A 602 17.99 15.46 -23.51
C VAL A 602 19.00 14.50 -24.17
N ASN A 603 20.29 14.76 -23.95
CA ASN A 603 21.36 13.84 -24.33
C ASN A 603 21.76 12.98 -23.13
N ALA A 604 21.73 11.65 -23.29
CA ALA A 604 22.15 10.69 -22.28
C ALA A 604 23.42 9.94 -22.75
N ASP A 605 24.53 10.15 -22.07
CA ASP A 605 25.82 9.50 -22.33
C ASP A 605 26.09 8.43 -21.28
N LEU A 606 26.04 7.15 -21.70
CA LEU A 606 26.20 5.99 -20.82
C LEU A 606 27.56 5.35 -21.08
N THR A 607 28.34 5.11 -20.03
CA THR A 607 29.63 4.42 -20.14
C THR A 607 29.45 2.90 -20.32
N THR A 608 28.32 2.36 -19.86
CA THR A 608 27.93 0.96 -20.01
C THR A 608 26.47 0.88 -20.43
N ALA A 609 26.05 -0.22 -21.06
CA ALA A 609 24.66 -0.39 -21.50
C ALA A 609 23.66 -0.43 -20.33
N GLU A 610 24.11 -0.85 -19.14
CA GLU A 610 23.32 -0.92 -17.91
C GLU A 610 23.21 0.42 -17.17
N GLY A 611 23.72 1.53 -17.73
CA GLY A 611 23.81 2.82 -17.03
C GLY A 611 22.45 3.31 -16.51
N LEU A 612 21.39 3.15 -17.30
CA LEU A 612 20.01 3.52 -16.94
C LEU A 612 19.17 2.32 -16.43
N GLY A 613 19.83 1.22 -16.04
CA GLY A 613 19.18 0.06 -15.43
C GLY A 613 18.27 -0.73 -16.36
N LYS A 614 17.14 -1.19 -15.81
CA LYS A 614 16.21 -2.14 -16.47
C LYS A 614 14.74 -1.71 -16.44
N GLY A 615 14.41 -0.56 -15.85
CA GLY A 615 13.06 0.00 -15.90
C GLY A 615 12.70 0.57 -17.27
N GLN A 616 11.50 1.12 -17.42
CA GLN A 616 11.10 1.76 -18.68
C GLN A 616 11.97 2.97 -18.97
N LEU A 617 12.32 3.18 -20.25
CA LEU A 617 12.98 4.39 -20.70
C LEU A 617 12.08 5.15 -21.68
N VAL A 618 11.53 6.28 -21.24
CA VAL A 618 10.61 7.10 -22.03
C VAL A 618 11.34 8.32 -22.57
N LEU A 619 11.31 8.50 -23.89
CA LEU A 619 12.02 9.55 -24.61
C LEU A 619 11.00 10.49 -25.28
N LYS A 620 10.72 11.66 -24.67
CA LYS A 620 9.66 12.61 -25.09
C LYS A 620 10.00 13.49 -26.33
N GLY A 621 10.90 13.02 -27.19
CA GLY A 621 11.26 13.63 -28.48
C GLY A 621 12.61 14.37 -28.51
N GLY A 622 13.33 14.22 -29.61
CA GLY A 622 14.64 14.83 -29.88
C GLY A 622 15.79 14.28 -29.06
N ASN A 623 15.56 13.23 -28.26
CA ASN A 623 16.56 12.69 -27.34
C ASN A 623 17.61 11.87 -28.06
N THR A 624 18.83 11.91 -27.57
CA THR A 624 19.92 11.04 -28.03
C THR A 624 20.43 10.22 -26.84
N VAL A 625 20.47 8.90 -26.98
CA VAL A 625 21.04 7.99 -25.98
C VAL A 625 22.29 7.37 -26.58
N ASN A 626 23.46 7.71 -26.05
CA ASN A 626 24.76 7.23 -26.47
C ASN A 626 25.26 6.15 -25.51
N VAL A 627 25.33 4.91 -25.98
CA VAL A 627 25.92 3.78 -25.27
C VAL A 627 27.39 3.67 -25.68
N ASN A 628 28.28 4.10 -24.80
CA ASN A 628 29.72 4.18 -25.00
C ASN A 628 30.48 3.00 -24.36
N GLY A 629 29.86 1.85 -24.20
CA GLY A 629 30.51 0.63 -23.72
C GLY A 629 29.59 -0.57 -23.84
N GLY A 630 30.14 -1.77 -23.65
CA GLY A 630 29.35 -3.00 -23.71
C GLY A 630 28.45 -3.20 -22.50
N GLY A 631 27.68 -4.29 -22.52
CA GLY A 631 26.77 -4.69 -21.45
C GLY A 631 25.42 -5.18 -21.96
N THR A 632 24.43 -5.23 -21.07
CA THR A 632 23.03 -5.55 -21.40
C THR A 632 22.16 -4.30 -21.35
N LEU A 633 21.57 -3.91 -22.49
CA LEU A 633 20.53 -2.89 -22.55
C LEU A 633 19.17 -3.56 -22.31
N ALA A 634 18.73 -3.55 -21.05
CA ALA A 634 17.51 -4.22 -20.60
C ALA A 634 16.27 -3.31 -20.63
N ASN A 635 16.44 -1.99 -20.76
CA ASN A 635 15.34 -1.05 -20.77
C ASN A 635 14.36 -1.35 -21.92
N ALA A 636 13.07 -1.29 -21.63
CA ALA A 636 12.03 -1.19 -22.65
C ALA A 636 11.86 0.28 -23.03
N ILE A 637 12.24 0.61 -24.27
CA ILE A 637 12.41 1.98 -24.73
C ILE A 637 11.20 2.43 -25.53
N THR A 638 10.65 3.59 -25.18
CA THR A 638 9.64 4.30 -25.96
C THR A 638 10.23 5.60 -26.49
N GLY A 639 10.12 5.81 -27.81
CA GLY A 639 10.65 7.02 -28.44
C GLY A 639 10.06 7.26 -29.81
N ASP A 640 9.94 8.54 -30.18
CA ASP A 640 9.45 8.94 -31.49
C ASP A 640 10.57 8.92 -32.56
N GLN A 641 10.20 9.19 -33.81
CA GLN A 641 11.11 9.22 -34.97
C GLN A 641 12.23 10.28 -34.87
N THR A 642 12.16 11.21 -33.90
CA THR A 642 13.18 12.23 -33.68
C THR A 642 14.23 11.81 -32.65
N THR A 643 14.08 10.61 -32.09
CA THR A 643 14.99 10.03 -31.09
C THR A 643 16.09 9.22 -31.78
N ALA A 644 17.30 9.22 -31.20
CA ALA A 644 18.41 8.36 -31.62
C ALA A 644 18.94 7.51 -30.46
N LEU A 645 19.15 6.21 -30.71
CA LEU A 645 19.90 5.30 -29.85
C LEU A 645 21.20 4.91 -30.57
N ASN A 646 22.34 5.36 -30.05
CA ASN A 646 23.64 5.13 -30.65
C ASN A 646 24.45 4.15 -29.81
N LEU A 647 24.76 2.99 -30.38
CA LEU A 647 25.70 2.02 -29.84
C LEU A 647 27.08 2.36 -30.41
N ASN A 648 27.88 3.08 -29.63
CA ASN A 648 29.12 3.69 -30.11
C ASN A 648 30.33 2.75 -30.01
N GLN A 649 30.38 1.92 -28.97
CA GLN A 649 31.49 0.98 -28.76
C GLN A 649 31.10 -0.19 -27.86
N GLY A 650 31.81 -1.31 -28.02
CA GLY A 650 31.65 -2.50 -27.20
C GLY A 650 30.47 -3.39 -27.62
N ASP A 651 30.33 -4.53 -26.95
CA ASP A 651 29.31 -5.53 -27.24
C ASP A 651 28.07 -5.27 -26.38
N THR A 652 26.97 -4.87 -27.01
CA THR A 652 25.69 -4.57 -26.35
C THR A 652 24.68 -5.68 -26.64
N THR A 653 24.19 -6.34 -25.60
CA THR A 653 23.07 -7.30 -25.70
C THR A 653 21.76 -6.57 -25.48
N LEU A 654 20.87 -6.60 -26.47
CA LEU A 654 19.56 -5.98 -26.40
C LEU A 654 18.57 -7.00 -25.87
N THR A 655 17.87 -6.70 -24.76
CA THR A 655 16.88 -7.61 -24.16
C THR A 655 15.52 -6.98 -23.90
N GLY A 656 15.44 -5.64 -23.89
CA GLY A 656 14.18 -4.92 -23.69
C GLY A 656 13.20 -4.99 -24.88
N ASP A 657 11.91 -4.90 -24.58
CA ASP A 657 10.87 -4.72 -25.61
C ASP A 657 10.86 -3.27 -26.09
N ASN A 658 11.43 -3.05 -27.27
CA ASN A 658 11.54 -1.72 -27.89
C ASN A 658 10.55 -1.54 -29.04
N SER A 659 9.46 -2.31 -29.09
CA SER A 659 8.44 -2.18 -30.15
C SER A 659 7.84 -0.77 -30.27
N ALA A 660 7.88 0.02 -29.20
CA ALA A 660 7.45 1.42 -29.15
C ALA A 660 8.56 2.44 -29.47
N LEU A 661 9.77 1.99 -29.84
CA LEU A 661 10.85 2.84 -30.34
C LEU A 661 10.73 2.98 -31.86
N SER A 662 10.39 4.18 -32.32
CA SER A 662 10.35 4.55 -33.75
C SER A 662 11.56 5.41 -34.17
N GLY A 663 12.42 5.75 -33.21
CA GLY A 663 13.68 6.46 -33.45
C GLY A 663 14.76 5.57 -34.08
N GLN A 664 15.80 6.22 -34.61
CA GLN A 664 16.91 5.53 -35.27
C GLN A 664 17.79 4.78 -34.26
N ILE A 665 18.19 3.55 -34.59
CA ILE A 665 19.27 2.82 -33.92
C ILE A 665 20.51 2.87 -34.80
N THR A 666 21.64 3.31 -34.26
CA THR A 666 22.94 3.32 -34.96
C THR A 666 23.92 2.41 -34.25
N ILE A 667 24.56 1.53 -34.99
CA ILE A 667 25.62 0.62 -34.54
C ILE A 667 26.91 1.11 -35.18
N ALA A 668 27.73 1.81 -34.40
CA ALA A 668 28.98 2.37 -34.89
C ALA A 668 30.01 1.27 -35.18
N LYS A 669 31.04 1.61 -35.97
CA LYS A 669 32.07 0.68 -36.46
C LYS A 669 32.74 -0.18 -35.37
N THR A 670 32.86 0.34 -34.16
CA THR A 670 33.49 -0.31 -33.00
C THR A 670 32.49 -1.00 -32.06
N ALA A 671 31.22 -1.09 -32.45
CA ALA A 671 30.16 -1.67 -31.66
C ALA A 671 29.63 -2.97 -32.27
N THR A 672 29.15 -3.84 -31.38
CA THR A 672 28.36 -5.03 -31.72
C THR A 672 27.01 -4.94 -31.02
N ALA A 673 25.93 -5.17 -31.75
CA ALA A 673 24.59 -5.32 -31.19
C ALA A 673 24.14 -6.78 -31.28
N ASN A 674 23.90 -7.42 -30.14
CA ASN A 674 23.38 -8.78 -30.06
C ASN A 674 21.88 -8.73 -29.78
N VAL A 675 21.07 -9.15 -30.77
CA VAL A 675 19.61 -9.14 -30.72
C VAL A 675 19.12 -10.47 -30.14
N THR A 676 18.29 -10.39 -29.10
CA THR A 676 17.68 -11.57 -28.45
C THR A 676 16.23 -11.81 -28.84
N ALA A 677 15.57 -10.79 -29.41
CA ALA A 677 14.21 -10.82 -29.94
C ALA A 677 14.00 -9.71 -30.99
N MET A 678 13.10 -9.93 -31.96
CA MET A 678 12.86 -8.96 -33.04
C MET A 678 12.41 -7.59 -32.53
N ASN A 679 11.63 -7.54 -31.45
CA ASN A 679 11.17 -6.28 -30.85
C ASN A 679 12.29 -5.47 -30.18
N ASN A 680 13.51 -6.00 -30.02
CA ASN A 680 14.63 -5.22 -29.50
C ASN A 680 15.06 -4.08 -30.43
N LEU A 681 14.83 -4.22 -31.74
CA LEU A 681 15.26 -3.27 -32.77
C LEU A 681 14.23 -2.15 -33.01
N GLY A 682 13.06 -2.21 -32.37
CA GLY A 682 11.97 -1.28 -32.60
C GLY A 682 11.53 -1.22 -34.07
N SER A 683 11.02 -0.05 -34.48
CA SER A 683 10.44 0.19 -35.81
C SER A 683 11.15 1.27 -36.63
N GLY A 684 12.11 1.98 -36.04
CA GLY A 684 12.87 3.04 -36.72
C GLY A 684 13.96 2.52 -37.66
N ALA A 685 14.70 3.43 -38.29
CA ALA A 685 15.82 3.09 -39.16
C ALA A 685 16.99 2.46 -38.37
N LEU A 686 17.74 1.59 -39.04
CA LEU A 686 18.89 0.87 -38.51
C LEU A 686 20.15 1.23 -39.33
N GLY A 687 21.08 1.95 -38.71
CA GLY A 687 22.40 2.23 -39.28
C GLY A 687 23.42 1.22 -38.79
N VAL A 688 23.95 0.38 -39.69
CA VAL A 688 24.89 -0.71 -39.35
C VAL A 688 26.26 -0.41 -39.96
N ASP A 689 27.12 0.26 -39.21
CA ASP A 689 28.54 0.44 -39.56
C ASP A 689 29.46 -0.53 -38.80
N GLY A 690 29.00 -1.04 -37.65
CA GLY A 690 29.63 -2.10 -36.86
C GLY A 690 29.07 -3.48 -37.17
N HIS A 691 28.72 -4.23 -36.12
CA HIS A 691 28.22 -5.62 -36.23
C HIS A 691 26.82 -5.75 -35.63
N LEU A 692 25.88 -6.28 -36.40
CA LEU A 692 24.56 -6.67 -35.93
C LEU A 692 24.44 -8.19 -35.95
N THR A 693 24.26 -8.79 -34.78
CA THR A 693 24.18 -10.24 -34.63
C THR A 693 22.79 -10.64 -34.13
N PHE A 694 22.18 -11.61 -34.79
CA PHE A 694 20.94 -12.23 -34.33
C PHE A 694 21.27 -13.52 -33.57
N ASN A 695 20.83 -13.62 -32.31
CA ASN A 695 20.98 -14.83 -31.53
C ASN A 695 20.05 -15.94 -32.05
N ASP A 696 20.30 -17.18 -31.62
CA ASP A 696 19.49 -18.33 -31.98
C ASP A 696 18.00 -18.10 -31.72
N ASN A 697 17.16 -18.61 -32.63
CA ASN A 697 15.69 -18.52 -32.59
C ASN A 697 15.09 -17.11 -32.79
N VAL A 698 15.90 -16.09 -33.06
CA VAL A 698 15.35 -14.78 -33.47
C VAL A 698 14.89 -14.86 -34.93
N ASN A 699 13.57 -14.98 -35.12
CA ASN A 699 12.93 -15.20 -36.41
C ASN A 699 11.79 -14.19 -36.61
N GLY A 700 11.52 -13.78 -37.85
CA GLY A 700 10.36 -12.96 -38.18
C GLY A 700 10.63 -11.87 -39.20
N ASP A 701 9.79 -10.83 -39.17
CA ASP A 701 9.84 -9.74 -40.12
C ASP A 701 10.74 -8.60 -39.64
N LEU A 702 11.81 -8.33 -40.39
CA LEU A 702 12.66 -7.17 -40.21
C LEU A 702 12.09 -5.99 -41.00
N ASN A 703 11.32 -5.14 -40.32
CA ASN A 703 10.61 -4.01 -40.90
C ASN A 703 11.47 -2.73 -40.95
N ASN A 704 12.61 -2.71 -40.26
CA ASN A 704 13.49 -1.55 -40.17
C ASN A 704 14.14 -1.27 -41.53
N GLY A 705 14.25 0.01 -41.89
CA GLY A 705 15.11 0.43 -43.00
C GLY A 705 16.59 0.27 -42.61
N ILE A 706 17.42 -0.33 -43.47
CA ILE A 706 18.81 -0.68 -43.16
C ILE A 706 19.78 0.12 -44.04
N THR A 707 20.78 0.71 -43.40
CA THR A 707 21.87 1.43 -44.06
C THR A 707 23.22 1.07 -43.45
N GLY A 708 24.32 1.45 -44.10
CA GLY A 708 25.67 1.32 -43.55
C GLY A 708 26.53 0.29 -44.27
N ALA A 709 27.79 0.19 -43.85
CA ALA A 709 28.81 -0.64 -44.48
C ALA A 709 29.36 -1.75 -43.56
N GLY A 710 28.70 -1.99 -42.43
CA GLY A 710 29.08 -2.99 -41.41
C GLY A 710 28.71 -4.43 -41.76
N GLN A 711 28.59 -5.28 -40.74
CA GLN A 711 28.24 -6.70 -40.88
C GLN A 711 26.88 -6.99 -40.23
N ILE A 712 26.06 -7.80 -40.90
CA ILE A 712 24.88 -8.45 -40.33
C ILE A 712 25.14 -9.95 -40.29
N THR A 713 25.01 -10.57 -39.12
CA THR A 713 25.25 -11.99 -38.91
C THR A 713 23.97 -12.69 -38.47
N LEU A 714 23.59 -13.71 -39.22
CA LEU A 714 22.53 -14.66 -38.89
C LEU A 714 23.17 -16.00 -38.53
N THR A 715 22.82 -16.58 -37.39
CA THR A 715 23.33 -17.89 -36.97
C THR A 715 22.46 -18.98 -37.62
N ASP A 716 21.24 -19.17 -37.13
CA ASP A 716 20.24 -20.11 -37.68
C ASP A 716 18.86 -19.42 -37.83
N ASN A 717 18.88 -18.13 -38.17
CA ASN A 717 17.72 -17.25 -38.14
C ASN A 717 16.92 -17.26 -39.44
N GLN A 718 15.60 -17.17 -39.36
CA GLN A 718 14.67 -17.01 -40.47
C GLN A 718 14.17 -15.56 -40.52
N ILE A 719 14.78 -14.73 -41.35
CA ILE A 719 14.47 -13.30 -41.42
C ILE A 719 13.78 -12.94 -42.74
N ASN A 720 12.62 -12.29 -42.66
CA ASN A 720 11.93 -11.68 -43.80
C ASN A 720 12.21 -10.17 -43.81
N VAL A 721 12.97 -9.71 -44.78
CA VAL A 721 13.34 -8.29 -44.90
C VAL A 721 12.23 -7.55 -45.63
N LYS A 722 11.53 -6.67 -44.91
CA LYS A 722 10.42 -5.86 -45.42
C LYS A 722 10.74 -4.37 -45.47
N GLY A 723 11.69 -3.91 -44.65
CA GLY A 723 12.15 -2.52 -44.66
C GLY A 723 13.04 -2.18 -45.87
N GLU A 724 13.18 -0.89 -46.16
CA GLU A 724 14.07 -0.40 -47.22
C GLU A 724 15.54 -0.69 -46.84
N HIS A 725 16.24 -1.45 -47.66
CA HIS A 725 17.63 -1.86 -47.36
C HIS A 725 18.57 -1.66 -48.56
N SER A 726 18.17 -0.81 -49.52
CA SER A 726 18.98 -0.41 -50.66
C SER A 726 20.29 0.29 -50.25
N GLY A 727 20.27 0.96 -49.10
CA GLY A 727 21.41 1.68 -48.51
C GLY A 727 22.38 0.81 -47.70
N PHE A 728 22.09 -0.50 -47.53
CA PHE A 728 23.04 -1.42 -46.91
C PHE A 728 24.05 -1.90 -47.94
N THR A 729 25.33 -1.62 -47.70
CA THR A 729 26.47 -1.90 -48.60
C THR A 729 27.53 -2.79 -47.95
N GLY A 730 27.24 -3.26 -46.73
CA GLY A 730 28.13 -4.05 -45.91
C GLY A 730 28.17 -5.53 -46.30
N THR A 731 28.37 -6.41 -45.31
CA THR A 731 28.40 -7.87 -45.49
C THR A 731 27.26 -8.54 -44.73
N LEU A 732 26.51 -9.39 -45.40
CA LEU A 732 25.56 -10.31 -44.78
C LEU A 732 26.22 -11.69 -44.66
N THR A 733 26.33 -12.20 -43.43
CA THR A 733 26.88 -13.51 -43.11
C THR A 733 25.78 -14.42 -42.58
N THR A 734 25.63 -15.59 -43.19
CA THR A 734 24.56 -16.54 -42.85
C THR A 734 25.14 -17.89 -42.42
N GLY A 735 24.71 -18.42 -41.28
CA GLY A 735 25.00 -19.79 -40.88
C GLY A 735 24.11 -20.82 -41.61
N ASP A 736 24.34 -22.10 -41.32
CA ASP A 736 23.86 -23.22 -42.14
C ASP A 736 22.33 -23.24 -42.33
N GLU A 737 21.57 -23.00 -41.25
CA GLU A 737 20.10 -23.01 -41.31
C GLU A 737 19.50 -21.61 -41.53
N ALA A 738 20.32 -20.55 -41.55
CA ALA A 738 19.82 -19.19 -41.66
C ALA A 738 19.21 -18.90 -43.03
N THR A 739 18.11 -18.13 -43.04
CA THR A 739 17.49 -17.61 -44.26
C THR A 739 17.32 -16.10 -44.21
N TRP A 740 17.68 -15.45 -45.32
CA TRP A 740 17.45 -14.04 -45.58
C TRP A 740 16.50 -13.90 -46.77
N ASN A 741 15.23 -13.62 -46.48
CA ASN A 741 14.15 -13.60 -47.46
C ASN A 741 13.81 -12.15 -47.83
N VAL A 742 13.98 -11.82 -49.11
CA VAL A 742 13.66 -10.51 -49.67
C VAL A 742 12.45 -10.66 -50.62
N SER A 743 11.48 -9.77 -50.46
CA SER A 743 10.37 -9.61 -51.42
C SER A 743 10.36 -8.18 -51.96
N SER A 744 10.29 -8.05 -53.27
CA SER A 744 10.29 -6.77 -54.00
C SER A 744 9.28 -6.80 -55.14
N ASP A 745 8.55 -5.71 -55.36
CA ASP A 745 7.67 -5.53 -56.52
C ASP A 745 8.35 -4.79 -57.69
N ALA A 746 9.67 -4.62 -57.60
CA ALA A 746 10.55 -3.97 -58.58
C ALA A 746 11.85 -4.79 -58.78
N PRO A 747 12.70 -4.44 -59.76
CA PRO A 747 14.06 -4.97 -59.83
C PRO A 747 14.81 -4.78 -58.51
N TYR A 748 15.66 -5.74 -58.16
CA TYR A 748 16.31 -5.77 -56.85
C TYR A 748 17.82 -5.92 -56.99
N ASP A 749 18.55 -5.01 -56.35
CA ASP A 749 20.01 -5.05 -56.30
C ASP A 749 20.47 -5.59 -54.94
N VAL A 750 21.22 -6.68 -54.96
CA VAL A 750 22.01 -7.13 -53.81
C VAL A 750 23.25 -6.24 -53.72
N ASN A 751 23.12 -5.11 -53.02
CA ASN A 751 24.17 -4.09 -52.84
C ASN A 751 25.20 -4.45 -51.75
N TYR A 752 24.94 -5.50 -50.99
CA TYR A 752 25.78 -5.99 -49.91
C TYR A 752 26.50 -7.28 -50.31
N ALA A 753 27.68 -7.50 -49.74
CA ALA A 753 28.42 -8.73 -49.89
C ALA A 753 27.70 -9.90 -49.21
N LEU A 754 27.79 -11.09 -49.79
CA LEU A 754 27.28 -12.33 -49.22
C LEU A 754 28.46 -13.17 -48.71
N SER A 755 28.27 -13.82 -47.55
CA SER A 755 29.22 -14.76 -46.96
C SER A 755 28.46 -15.84 -46.17
N GLY A 756 29.10 -16.99 -45.96
CA GLY A 756 28.55 -18.11 -45.19
C GLY A 756 27.82 -19.14 -46.05
N THR A 757 26.97 -19.93 -45.41
CA THR A 757 26.45 -21.22 -45.89
C THR A 757 24.91 -21.28 -45.96
N GLY A 758 24.23 -20.28 -45.42
CA GLY A 758 22.76 -20.22 -45.38
C GLY A 758 22.09 -19.92 -46.71
N THR A 759 20.80 -19.60 -46.66
CA THR A 759 19.98 -19.33 -47.86
C THR A 759 19.64 -17.86 -48.00
N ILE A 760 19.95 -17.28 -49.15
CA ILE A 760 19.46 -15.98 -49.58
C ILE A 760 18.33 -16.21 -50.57
N SER A 761 17.11 -15.78 -50.25
CA SER A 761 15.94 -15.97 -51.10
C SER A 761 15.43 -14.62 -51.59
N VAL A 762 15.34 -14.44 -52.91
CA VAL A 762 14.83 -13.21 -53.52
C VAL A 762 13.60 -13.52 -54.37
N ASP A 763 12.51 -12.82 -54.09
CA ASP A 763 11.28 -12.79 -54.88
C ASP A 763 11.04 -11.35 -55.38
N ALA A 764 11.48 -11.05 -56.60
CA ALA A 764 11.44 -9.70 -57.18
C ALA A 764 10.58 -9.66 -58.45
N LYS A 765 10.02 -8.50 -58.79
CA LYS A 765 9.44 -8.27 -60.13
C LYS A 765 10.43 -7.51 -61.01
N GLY A 766 11.26 -8.25 -61.73
CA GLY A 766 12.24 -7.71 -62.67
C GLY A 766 13.61 -8.34 -62.49
N ASP A 767 14.65 -7.60 -62.87
CA ASP A 767 16.03 -8.07 -62.79
C ASP A 767 16.52 -8.11 -61.34
N ILE A 768 17.27 -9.16 -61.02
CA ILE A 768 18.00 -9.29 -59.76
C ILE A 768 19.48 -9.21 -60.08
N ALA A 769 20.17 -8.19 -59.55
CA ALA A 769 21.60 -7.99 -59.82
C ALA A 769 22.41 -8.15 -58.54
N LEU A 770 23.48 -8.95 -58.60
CA LEU A 770 24.49 -9.03 -57.53
C LEU A 770 25.56 -7.98 -57.83
N LYS A 771 25.60 -6.91 -57.03
CA LYS A 771 26.46 -5.74 -57.30
C LYS A 771 27.72 -5.69 -56.45
N ASN A 772 27.77 -6.45 -55.36
CA ASN A 772 28.88 -6.42 -54.42
C ASN A 772 29.51 -7.81 -54.26
N VAL A 773 30.78 -7.92 -54.67
CA VAL A 773 31.52 -9.19 -54.69
C VAL A 773 31.92 -9.67 -53.29
N GLY A 774 32.25 -8.76 -52.38
CA GLY A 774 32.73 -9.14 -51.05
C GLY A 774 33.98 -10.04 -51.04
N ALA A 775 34.02 -10.96 -50.07
CA ALA A 775 35.14 -11.86 -49.80
C ALA A 775 35.15 -13.16 -50.64
N LYS A 776 34.18 -13.36 -51.55
CA LYS A 776 34.03 -14.55 -52.41
C LYS A 776 34.01 -15.88 -51.63
N ASP A 777 33.40 -15.87 -50.45
CA ASP A 777 33.33 -16.98 -49.51
C ASP A 777 31.90 -17.48 -49.27
N PHE A 778 30.94 -16.97 -50.05
CA PHE A 778 29.57 -17.48 -50.02
C PHE A 778 29.51 -18.87 -50.66
N THR A 779 29.08 -19.85 -49.87
CA THR A 779 28.92 -21.26 -50.28
C THR A 779 27.48 -21.76 -50.10
N GLY A 780 26.58 -20.86 -49.71
CA GLY A 780 25.19 -21.16 -49.43
C GLY A 780 24.28 -21.27 -50.66
N ASN A 781 22.99 -21.10 -50.42
CA ASN A 781 21.95 -21.21 -51.43
C ASN A 781 21.47 -19.82 -51.87
N PHE A 782 21.68 -19.45 -53.14
CA PHE A 782 21.05 -18.28 -53.74
C PHE A 782 19.77 -18.70 -54.48
N THR A 783 18.62 -18.42 -53.87
CA THR A 783 17.30 -18.86 -54.34
C THR A 783 16.52 -17.72 -54.99
N VAL A 784 16.12 -17.92 -56.25
CA VAL A 784 15.31 -17.00 -57.04
C VAL A 784 13.89 -17.55 -57.13
N LYS A 785 12.96 -16.92 -56.40
CA LYS A 785 11.53 -17.29 -56.37
C LYS A 785 10.70 -16.56 -57.43
N GLY A 786 11.13 -15.36 -57.78
CA GLY A 786 10.50 -14.51 -58.79
C GLY A 786 11.51 -13.50 -59.33
N GLY A 787 11.31 -13.07 -60.57
CA GLY A 787 12.23 -12.17 -61.27
C GLY A 787 13.29 -12.92 -62.09
N ASN A 788 14.32 -12.20 -62.54
CA ASN A 788 15.38 -12.74 -63.37
C ASN A 788 16.77 -12.36 -62.84
N ALA A 789 17.51 -13.33 -62.28
CA ALA A 789 18.87 -13.09 -61.83
C ALA A 789 19.83 -12.89 -63.00
N GLN A 790 20.48 -11.72 -63.04
CA GLN A 790 21.47 -11.38 -64.05
C GLN A 790 22.83 -11.96 -63.64
N LEU A 791 23.23 -13.06 -64.28
CA LEU A 791 24.49 -13.75 -63.99
C LEU A 791 25.61 -13.18 -64.88
N ASP A 792 26.15 -12.05 -64.44
CA ASP A 792 27.35 -11.40 -65.00
C ASP A 792 28.62 -11.79 -64.24
N GLN A 793 29.75 -11.11 -64.50
CA GLN A 793 31.02 -11.41 -63.83
C GLN A 793 30.93 -11.23 -62.31
N THR A 794 30.17 -10.24 -61.84
CA THR A 794 30.00 -9.92 -60.43
C THR A 794 29.19 -11.01 -59.75
N ALA A 795 28.10 -11.46 -60.37
CA ALA A 795 27.30 -12.55 -59.86
C ALA A 795 28.09 -13.87 -59.76
N PHE A 796 28.86 -14.23 -60.79
CA PHE A 796 29.70 -15.43 -60.73
C PHE A 796 30.85 -15.32 -59.75
N ASP A 797 31.40 -14.12 -59.55
CA ASP A 797 32.39 -13.87 -58.50
C ASP A 797 31.83 -14.14 -57.08
N VAL A 798 30.51 -14.01 -56.88
CA VAL A 798 29.82 -14.34 -55.62
C VAL A 798 29.36 -15.80 -55.57
N LEU A 799 28.91 -16.36 -56.71
CA LEU A 799 28.20 -17.64 -56.75
C LEU A 799 29.05 -18.84 -57.21
N ASN A 800 30.34 -18.66 -57.51
CA ASN A 800 31.21 -19.73 -58.05
C ASN A 800 31.28 -21.00 -57.19
N HIS A 801 31.09 -20.87 -55.87
CA HIS A 801 31.11 -21.95 -54.89
C HIS A 801 29.75 -22.13 -54.19
N ALA A 802 28.70 -21.53 -54.75
CA ALA A 802 27.36 -21.53 -54.18
C ALA A 802 26.40 -22.40 -54.99
N SER A 803 25.23 -22.64 -54.40
CA SER A 803 24.11 -23.30 -55.05
C SER A 803 23.15 -22.25 -55.64
N LEU A 804 22.85 -22.32 -56.93
CA LEU A 804 21.85 -21.48 -57.59
C LEU A 804 20.51 -22.23 -57.68
N ASN A 805 19.47 -21.70 -57.05
CA ASN A 805 18.15 -22.34 -57.01
C ASN A 805 17.11 -21.47 -57.73
N LEU A 806 16.56 -21.94 -58.84
CA LEU A 806 15.50 -21.27 -59.61
C LEU A 806 14.15 -21.92 -59.28
N THR A 807 13.47 -21.41 -58.25
CA THR A 807 12.21 -21.97 -57.74
C THR A 807 11.02 -21.11 -58.16
N GLY A 808 10.66 -21.15 -59.44
CA GLY A 808 9.68 -20.28 -60.08
C GLY A 808 10.27 -19.01 -60.72
N GLY A 809 11.46 -18.60 -60.29
CA GLY A 809 12.21 -17.50 -60.88
C GLY A 809 13.04 -17.88 -62.11
N ALA A 810 13.69 -16.88 -62.71
CA ALA A 810 14.59 -17.05 -63.84
C ALA A 810 16.02 -16.59 -63.54
N ALA A 811 16.97 -17.03 -64.34
CA ALA A 811 18.32 -16.47 -64.38
C ALA A 811 18.84 -16.37 -65.82
N THR A 812 19.58 -15.31 -66.14
CA THR A 812 20.24 -15.11 -67.43
C THR A 812 21.77 -15.21 -67.27
N VAL A 813 22.38 -16.20 -67.92
CA VAL A 813 23.84 -16.36 -68.04
C VAL A 813 24.35 -15.51 -69.20
N THR A 814 25.13 -14.49 -68.89
CA THR A 814 25.66 -13.53 -69.89
C THR A 814 27.12 -13.77 -70.27
N LEU A 815 27.77 -14.73 -69.59
CA LEU A 815 29.16 -15.11 -69.78
C LEU A 815 29.27 -16.61 -70.04
N ASP A 816 30.07 -16.97 -71.03
CA ASP A 816 30.37 -18.36 -71.35
C ASP A 816 31.37 -18.99 -70.37
N GLY A 817 31.26 -20.30 -70.15
CA GLY A 817 32.22 -21.12 -69.42
C GLY A 817 32.28 -20.90 -67.91
N GLN A 818 31.25 -20.29 -67.32
CA GLN A 818 31.17 -20.04 -65.87
C GLN A 818 30.67 -21.28 -65.11
N HIS A 819 30.78 -21.24 -63.78
CA HIS A 819 30.32 -22.36 -62.94
C HIS A 819 29.60 -21.93 -61.66
N VAL A 820 28.77 -22.84 -61.17
CA VAL A 820 28.19 -22.88 -59.82
C VAL A 820 28.38 -24.30 -59.27
N ASP A 821 28.28 -24.49 -57.95
CA ASP A 821 28.46 -25.83 -57.39
C ASP A 821 27.22 -26.70 -57.60
N ASN A 822 26.04 -26.15 -57.28
CA ASN A 822 24.77 -26.81 -57.56
C ASN A 822 23.83 -25.90 -58.35
N LEU A 823 22.96 -26.53 -59.13
CA LEU A 823 21.87 -25.86 -59.83
C LEU A 823 20.57 -26.59 -59.55
N VAL A 824 19.59 -25.92 -58.96
CA VAL A 824 18.22 -26.44 -58.83
C VAL A 824 17.31 -25.65 -59.76
N ILE A 825 16.51 -26.33 -60.57
CA ILE A 825 15.44 -25.71 -61.35
C ILE A 825 14.13 -26.38 -60.94
N HIS A 826 13.21 -25.61 -60.39
CA HIS A 826 11.89 -26.04 -59.95
C HIS A 826 10.84 -25.06 -60.48
N GLU A 827 10.21 -25.43 -61.60
CA GLU A 827 9.36 -24.56 -62.42
C GLU A 827 10.04 -23.22 -62.80
N GLY A 828 11.38 -23.19 -62.85
CA GLY A 828 12.20 -22.02 -63.17
C GLY A 828 12.70 -21.99 -64.61
N THR A 829 13.31 -20.88 -65.02
CA THR A 829 13.89 -20.70 -66.37
C THR A 829 15.35 -20.26 -66.32
N LEU A 830 16.25 -21.00 -66.97
CA LEU A 830 17.65 -20.59 -67.17
C LEU A 830 17.83 -20.12 -68.62
N SER A 831 18.08 -18.83 -68.82
CA SER A 831 18.42 -18.27 -70.12
C SER A 831 19.94 -18.24 -70.30
N LEU A 832 20.43 -18.77 -71.41
CA LEU A 832 21.84 -18.69 -71.82
C LEU A 832 21.90 -17.65 -72.93
N ASP A 833 22.13 -16.40 -72.58
CA ASP A 833 22.08 -15.28 -73.53
C ASP A 833 23.47 -15.01 -74.11
N PRO A 834 23.74 -15.43 -75.35
CA PRO A 834 25.09 -15.43 -75.88
C PRO A 834 25.63 -14.02 -76.12
N LYS A 835 26.86 -13.77 -75.65
CA LYS A 835 27.56 -12.52 -75.94
C LYS A 835 28.17 -12.51 -77.35
N ASP A 836 28.51 -13.70 -77.87
CA ASP A 836 28.87 -13.92 -79.27
C ASP A 836 27.62 -14.36 -80.05
N PRO A 837 27.16 -13.62 -81.07
CA PRO A 837 25.98 -14.01 -81.84
C PRO A 837 26.12 -15.33 -82.60
N ASN A 838 27.29 -16.00 -82.57
CA ASN A 838 27.55 -17.28 -83.23
C ASN A 838 27.74 -18.45 -82.27
N ALA A 839 27.68 -18.27 -80.94
CA ALA A 839 27.93 -19.36 -79.99
C ALA A 839 27.08 -19.21 -78.73
N SER A 840 26.46 -20.31 -78.30
CA SER A 840 25.69 -20.36 -77.04
C SER A 840 26.61 -20.14 -75.83
N ASN A 841 26.11 -19.50 -74.78
CA ASN A 841 26.80 -19.52 -73.49
C ASN A 841 26.58 -20.88 -72.80
N HIS A 842 27.58 -21.34 -72.08
CA HIS A 842 27.58 -22.60 -71.34
C HIS A 842 27.68 -22.35 -69.84
N LEU A 843 26.94 -23.15 -69.07
CA LEU A 843 27.07 -23.20 -67.61
C LEU A 843 27.59 -24.57 -67.17
N LYS A 844 28.61 -24.58 -66.33
CA LYS A 844 29.10 -25.80 -65.67
C LYS A 844 28.57 -25.88 -64.24
N VAL A 845 28.06 -27.03 -63.86
CA VAL A 845 27.63 -27.35 -62.50
C VAL A 845 28.57 -28.42 -61.97
N THR A 846 29.34 -28.09 -60.93
CA THR A 846 30.47 -28.92 -60.48
C THR A 846 30.04 -30.14 -59.68
N ASP A 847 28.91 -30.06 -58.97
CA ASP A 847 28.30 -31.14 -58.21
C ASP A 847 27.01 -31.63 -58.90
N THR A 848 25.84 -31.09 -58.55
CA THR A 848 24.55 -31.66 -58.97
C THR A 848 23.60 -30.63 -59.60
N ILE A 849 23.02 -31.01 -60.74
CA ILE A 849 21.87 -30.35 -61.38
C ILE A 849 20.61 -31.09 -60.93
N THR A 850 19.71 -30.41 -60.21
CA THR A 850 18.43 -30.98 -59.78
C THR A 850 17.28 -30.33 -60.54
N LEU A 851 16.50 -31.14 -61.25
CA LEU A 851 15.27 -30.71 -61.95
C LEU A 851 14.07 -31.21 -61.17
N ILE A 852 13.16 -30.31 -60.79
CA ILE A 852 11.96 -30.61 -60.01
C ILE A 852 10.74 -30.17 -60.83
N GLY A 853 9.82 -31.09 -61.10
CA GLY A 853 8.60 -30.81 -61.85
C GLY A 853 8.76 -30.70 -63.37
N ASP A 854 7.67 -30.38 -64.07
CA ASP A 854 7.54 -30.45 -65.53
C ASP A 854 7.63 -29.10 -66.25
N LYS A 855 7.79 -27.98 -65.54
CA LYS A 855 7.80 -26.64 -66.17
C LYS A 855 9.17 -25.99 -66.28
N ASN A 856 10.25 -26.73 -66.03
CA ASN A 856 11.59 -26.17 -66.12
C ASN A 856 11.91 -25.82 -67.58
N ALA A 857 12.64 -24.72 -67.80
CA ALA A 857 13.04 -24.33 -69.15
C ALA A 857 14.50 -23.87 -69.22
N ILE A 858 15.16 -24.20 -70.33
CA ILE A 858 16.39 -23.55 -70.76
C ILE A 858 16.05 -22.70 -71.98
N VAL A 859 16.37 -21.41 -71.93
CA VAL A 859 16.16 -20.47 -73.04
C VAL A 859 17.49 -20.19 -73.71
N VAL A 860 17.52 -20.24 -75.05
CA VAL A 860 18.72 -20.00 -75.86
C VAL A 860 18.39 -19.19 -77.12
N ASP A 861 19.40 -18.61 -77.76
CA ASP A 861 19.27 -18.20 -79.16
C ASP A 861 19.40 -19.45 -80.05
N LYS A 862 18.30 -19.85 -80.69
CA LYS A 862 18.25 -21.07 -81.52
C LYS A 862 19.27 -21.10 -82.67
N ASN A 863 19.76 -19.95 -83.11
CA ASN A 863 20.77 -19.87 -84.18
C ASN A 863 22.20 -20.13 -83.68
N THR A 864 22.39 -20.18 -82.35
CA THR A 864 23.68 -20.39 -81.70
C THR A 864 23.83 -21.79 -81.12
N VAL A 865 22.79 -22.62 -81.21
CA VAL A 865 22.80 -24.00 -80.74
C VAL A 865 23.36 -24.90 -81.84
N ASP A 866 24.49 -25.53 -81.57
CA ASP A 866 25.17 -26.39 -82.54
C ASP A 866 24.40 -27.71 -82.70
N LYS A 867 23.95 -27.97 -83.92
CA LYS A 867 23.46 -29.29 -84.31
C LYS A 867 24.65 -30.21 -84.56
N HIS A 868 24.90 -31.16 -83.68
CA HIS A 868 25.81 -32.27 -83.98
C HIS A 868 25.19 -33.18 -85.05
N VAL A 869 25.34 -32.79 -86.32
CA VAL A 869 24.98 -33.63 -87.46
C VAL A 869 26.06 -34.69 -87.62
N THR A 870 25.85 -35.88 -87.05
CA THR A 870 26.33 -37.07 -87.76
C THR A 870 25.25 -37.48 -88.76
N ASP A 871 25.64 -37.36 -90.03
CA ASP A 871 24.96 -37.76 -91.25
C ASP A 871 23.86 -36.84 -91.81
N ALA A 872 24.33 -35.83 -92.55
CA ALA A 872 23.55 -35.17 -93.59
C ALA A 872 23.28 -36.16 -94.76
N SER A 873 22.37 -37.11 -94.52
CA SER A 873 21.73 -37.91 -95.56
C SER A 873 20.28 -38.15 -95.15
N ALA A 874 19.38 -37.27 -95.61
CA ALA A 874 17.95 -37.34 -95.35
C ALA A 874 17.35 -38.75 -95.62
N GLY A 875 16.79 -39.39 -94.60
CA GLY A 875 15.75 -40.41 -94.76
C GLY A 875 15.98 -41.84 -94.28
N GLN A 876 16.98 -42.15 -93.43
CA GLN A 876 17.10 -43.49 -92.84
C GLN A 876 16.84 -43.50 -91.33
N VAL A 877 15.72 -44.13 -90.95
CA VAL A 877 15.42 -44.63 -89.60
C VAL A 877 16.53 -45.62 -89.24
N ASP A 878 17.26 -45.42 -88.15
CA ASP A 878 18.22 -46.41 -87.67
C ASP A 878 17.46 -47.69 -87.32
N GLN A 879 17.69 -48.78 -88.04
CA GLN A 879 16.94 -50.03 -87.82
C GLN A 879 17.46 -50.84 -86.62
N THR A 880 18.46 -50.34 -85.89
CA THR A 880 19.09 -51.02 -84.75
C THR A 880 18.72 -50.45 -83.39
N THR A 881 18.26 -49.19 -83.33
CA THR A 881 17.64 -48.56 -82.16
C THR A 881 16.12 -48.76 -82.20
N SER A 882 15.48 -48.96 -81.03
CA SER A 882 14.02 -49.13 -81.02
C SER A 882 13.33 -47.84 -81.46
N PHE A 883 12.09 -47.95 -81.96
CA PHE A 883 11.30 -46.76 -82.31
C PHE A 883 11.11 -45.82 -81.11
N LEU A 884 11.11 -46.35 -79.87
CA LEU A 884 11.08 -45.54 -78.65
C LEU A 884 12.41 -44.79 -78.44
N ASP A 885 13.56 -45.45 -78.60
CA ASP A 885 14.87 -44.81 -78.43
C ASP A 885 15.15 -43.75 -79.50
N GLN A 886 14.52 -43.86 -80.66
CA GLN A 886 14.60 -42.86 -81.73
C GLN A 886 13.74 -41.61 -81.47
N GLN A 887 12.81 -41.64 -80.51
CA GLN A 887 12.05 -40.44 -80.11
C GLN A 887 12.90 -39.45 -79.29
N GLU A 888 13.92 -39.94 -78.58
CA GLU A 888 14.82 -39.12 -77.75
C GLU A 888 15.82 -38.27 -78.56
N GLY A 889 15.94 -38.51 -79.88
CA GLY A 889 16.83 -37.77 -80.77
C GLY A 889 18.33 -38.12 -80.61
N PHE A 890 19.20 -37.40 -81.34
CA PHE A 890 20.66 -37.52 -81.23
C PHE A 890 21.20 -36.50 -80.22
N VAL A 891 22.31 -36.83 -79.55
CA VAL A 891 23.00 -35.93 -78.60
C VAL A 891 23.48 -34.66 -79.33
N GLY A 892 22.90 -33.51 -78.98
CA GLY A 892 23.31 -32.18 -79.44
C GLY A 892 24.37 -31.52 -78.56
N GLU A 893 24.55 -30.21 -78.72
CA GLU A 893 25.40 -29.39 -77.84
C GLU A 893 24.98 -29.51 -76.36
N THR A 894 25.95 -29.60 -75.45
CA THR A 894 25.71 -29.64 -74.00
C THR A 894 25.68 -28.23 -73.43
N LEU A 895 24.50 -27.62 -73.36
CA LEU A 895 24.31 -26.24 -72.89
C LEU A 895 24.61 -26.03 -71.40
N VAL A 896 24.24 -27.02 -70.57
CA VAL A 896 24.54 -27.04 -69.13
C VAL A 896 25.15 -28.39 -68.80
N SER A 897 26.37 -28.40 -68.27
CA SER A 897 27.11 -29.63 -67.96
C SER A 897 27.13 -29.91 -66.47
N GLY A 898 26.90 -31.16 -66.06
CA GLY A 898 26.89 -31.57 -64.66
C GLY A 898 26.16 -32.89 -64.44
N LYS A 899 26.12 -33.38 -63.20
CA LYS A 899 25.37 -34.59 -62.84
C LYS A 899 23.89 -34.25 -62.68
N VAL A 900 23.02 -34.79 -63.54
CA VAL A 900 21.58 -34.51 -63.52
C VAL A 900 20.84 -35.48 -62.60
N VAL A 901 19.92 -34.94 -61.79
CA VAL A 901 18.96 -35.66 -60.96
C VAL A 901 17.58 -35.06 -61.21
N THR A 902 16.60 -35.91 -61.53
CA THR A 902 15.21 -35.53 -61.81
C THR A 902 14.29 -35.97 -60.67
N LYS A 903 13.37 -35.09 -60.28
CA LYS A 903 12.41 -35.29 -59.19
C LYS A 903 10.99 -34.88 -59.60
N ASP A 904 9.99 -35.56 -59.06
CA ASP A 904 8.58 -35.14 -59.16
C ASP A 904 8.32 -33.83 -58.37
N ASN A 905 7.12 -33.25 -58.51
CA ASN A 905 6.73 -32.06 -57.74
C ASN A 905 6.74 -32.28 -56.21
N ALA A 906 6.76 -33.52 -55.74
CA ALA A 906 6.87 -33.88 -54.32
C ALA A 906 8.32 -34.14 -53.88
N GLY A 907 9.30 -34.01 -54.78
CA GLY A 907 10.72 -34.21 -54.51
C GLY A 907 11.22 -35.66 -54.59
N ASN A 908 10.39 -36.61 -55.04
CA ASN A 908 10.78 -38.01 -55.20
C ASN A 908 11.57 -38.20 -56.51
N PRO A 909 12.66 -39.01 -56.53
CA PRO A 909 13.40 -39.31 -57.76
C PRO A 909 12.52 -39.96 -58.82
N ILE A 910 12.63 -39.52 -60.08
CA ILE A 910 12.03 -40.19 -61.24
C ILE A 910 13.10 -40.39 -62.32
N ASP A 911 13.24 -41.62 -62.81
CA ASP A 911 14.25 -41.98 -63.81
C ASP A 911 13.81 -41.75 -65.28
N ASP A 912 12.53 -41.45 -65.53
CA ASP A 912 11.91 -41.40 -66.87
C ASP A 912 10.86 -40.26 -66.97
N PHE A 913 11.31 -38.99 -67.06
CA PHE A 913 10.44 -37.81 -67.03
C PHE A 913 10.98 -36.65 -67.89
N GLU A 914 10.14 -36.04 -68.74
CA GLU A 914 10.47 -34.80 -69.46
C GLU A 914 10.49 -33.61 -68.49
N ALA A 915 11.54 -33.51 -67.69
CA ALA A 915 11.66 -32.54 -66.62
C ALA A 915 11.97 -31.13 -67.10
N ILE A 916 12.32 -30.91 -68.38
CA ILE A 916 12.84 -29.63 -68.88
C ILE A 916 12.54 -29.41 -70.37
N PHE A 917 12.26 -28.15 -70.73
CA PHE A 917 12.02 -27.73 -72.12
C PHE A 917 13.12 -26.80 -72.63
N LEU A 918 13.58 -27.02 -73.86
CA LEU A 918 14.41 -26.05 -74.58
C LEU A 918 13.53 -25.03 -75.32
N ARG A 919 13.77 -23.74 -75.12
CA ARG A 919 12.95 -22.65 -75.67
C ARG A 919 13.78 -21.56 -76.34
N ASP A 920 13.20 -20.88 -77.31
CA ASP A 920 13.79 -19.67 -77.91
C ASP A 920 13.50 -18.42 -77.04
N ARG A 921 14.10 -17.28 -77.41
CA ARG A 921 13.91 -16.00 -76.70
C ARG A 921 12.45 -15.50 -76.68
N ASP A 922 11.60 -15.99 -77.59
CA ASP A 922 10.15 -15.69 -77.61
C ASP A 922 9.34 -16.67 -76.75
N GLY A 923 10.01 -17.61 -76.07
CA GLY A 923 9.42 -18.61 -75.19
C GLY A 923 8.78 -19.79 -75.92
N LYS A 924 9.04 -19.97 -77.23
CA LYS A 924 8.54 -21.12 -78.00
C LYS A 924 9.48 -22.31 -77.86
N ILE A 925 8.92 -23.52 -77.82
CA ILE A 925 9.72 -24.75 -77.80
C ILE A 925 10.58 -24.81 -79.06
N ILE A 926 11.87 -25.10 -78.90
CA ILE A 926 12.80 -25.34 -79.99
C ILE A 926 12.71 -26.83 -80.35
N GLU A 927 12.33 -27.13 -81.59
CA GLU A 927 12.38 -28.49 -82.12
C GLU A 927 13.64 -28.69 -82.99
N ALA A 928 13.98 -29.94 -83.31
CA ALA A 928 15.14 -30.27 -84.14
C ALA A 928 15.16 -29.63 -85.55
N LYS A 929 14.01 -29.12 -86.02
CA LYS A 929 13.84 -28.38 -87.29
C LYS A 929 14.20 -26.89 -87.16
N ASP A 930 14.22 -26.37 -85.94
CA ASP A 930 14.36 -24.95 -85.62
C ASP A 930 15.81 -24.56 -85.30
N VAL A 931 16.70 -25.55 -85.14
CA VAL A 931 18.16 -25.41 -84.98
C VAL A 931 18.86 -25.58 -86.33
N GLY A 932 19.82 -24.69 -86.63
CA GLY A 932 20.48 -24.53 -87.92
C GLY A 932 21.82 -25.24 -88.03
#